data_AF-A0A0D9X3Q8-F1
#
_entry.id   AF-A0A0D9X3Q8-F1
#
_cell.length_a   1.000
_cell.length_b   1.000
_cell.length_c   1.000
_cell.angle_alpha   90.00
_cell.angle_beta   90.00
_cell.angle_gamma   90.00
#
_symmetry.space_group_name_H-M   'P 1'
#
loop_
_entity.id
_entity.type
_entity.pdbx_description
1 polymer ?
#
loop_
_entity_poly.entity_id
_entity_poly.type
_entity_poly.pdbx_seq_one_letter_code
_entity_poly.pdbx_strand_id
1 'polypeptide(L)'
;MGSSELEQTKVHSYMDCAQPPAISWERRFDDEGKKVAMFSMTLNDMMAIVPLMIKMVGLNLKDNAKGLAPVYDPFKKWMDNCYRGVPLGGIGAGSIGRSYRGYFQQFQIFPRIYEEKPILANQFSVSALHFAFLTSNAFVSRPNGKSYSTVLSAPKADVLKGIDKAGIGSWDWKLKEENCNYHGLFPRSWTVYNGEPDHEIKITCRQISPFIPHNYKESSFPVAVFTFTNSVGGKSELTGNHTNSRMTPRDGVHGVLLHHRTADGHPPVTFAIAAKETDGVRNGSFSGDGDGEGKAASRPGSSIGAAVAATTAVAAGGTRVVSFALSWSCPEVKFPAGRTYHRRYTKFHGTDSDSSAECLAHDALLEHMRWESQIEEWQRPILQDKNLPEWYPITLFNELYYLNAGGTIWTDGQPPKNTGLSSATEPFSLDTFSTATNGVTDVDGILHMVAAATSSSTPAAAMGTTLLLDGEENVGQLLYLEGMEYNMWNTYDVHFYASFALISLFPELELNLQRDFVRAVLLHDPRLRRTLNGATVPRKVLGVVPHDMGLNDPWYELNAYMLHDPSRWKDLNPKFVLQVYRDVAATGNVGFAAAAWPAVYMAMAYMDQFDRDGDGMIENESRPDQTYDLWSVSGVSAYTGGLWLAALQAAAAMASIAGDASAEAYFRLRYTHSRRVYSDRLWNADGGYFNYDSSGGKNGDSIMADQLAGNWYAVACGLEPVVDGDKARRALAAVFENNVMKTKGGGVGAVNGMRPAAAGGGVDATSTQSKEVWPGVTYAVAAAMLQEEGMEETAFATAKGIYDGGWGNGYAFQTPEAWTEEGGYRALHYMRPLAVWAMQWAISPPVLHSHIRLPVTETKVEERWRSPEEAAVAGQEKFEKVARMLRLPEEKQHKGIVRAVFDLVRGLIFSCS
;
A
#
# COMPACT_ATOMS: atom_id res chain seq x y z
N MET A 1 -32.35 17.33 26.24
CA MET A 1 -31.76 17.47 24.90
C MET A 1 -31.64 18.96 24.63
N GLY A 2 -30.48 19.58 24.88
CA GLY A 2 -30.36 21.05 24.80
C GLY A 2 -29.13 21.69 25.46
N SER A 3 -28.32 20.92 26.20
CA SER A 3 -26.98 21.34 26.65
C SER A 3 -25.88 20.88 25.70
N SER A 4 -25.95 19.63 25.25
CA SER A 4 -24.92 18.98 24.41
C SER A 4 -24.68 19.68 23.07
N GLU A 5 -25.74 20.14 22.39
CA GLU A 5 -25.60 20.93 21.14
C GLU A 5 -24.92 22.28 21.41
N LEU A 6 -25.23 22.93 22.55
CA LEU A 6 -24.63 24.21 22.93
C LEU A 6 -23.15 24.07 23.31
N GLU A 7 -22.75 22.91 23.86
CA GLU A 7 -21.35 22.58 24.13
C GLU A 7 -20.59 22.23 22.84
N GLN A 8 -21.18 21.43 21.94
CA GLN A 8 -20.61 21.16 20.61
C GLN A 8 -20.44 22.46 19.80
N THR A 9 -21.40 23.38 19.84
CA THR A 9 -21.30 24.69 19.18
C THR A 9 -20.13 25.54 19.74
N LYS A 10 -19.77 25.38 21.02
CA LYS A 10 -18.62 26.07 21.63
C LYS A 10 -17.27 25.45 21.28
N VAL A 11 -17.19 24.13 21.12
CA VAL A 11 -15.93 23.45 20.75
C VAL A 11 -15.45 23.89 19.36
N HIS A 12 -16.38 24.13 18.43
CA HIS A 12 -16.04 24.59 17.07
C HIS A 12 -15.50 26.04 16.98
N SER A 13 -15.56 26.85 18.04
CA SER A 13 -15.23 28.30 17.94
C SER A 13 -13.73 28.65 18.08
N TYR A 14 -12.82 27.67 18.04
CA TYR A 14 -11.38 27.87 18.34
C TYR A 14 -10.38 27.30 17.32
N MET A 15 -10.84 26.71 16.21
CA MET A 15 -9.96 26.21 15.15
C MET A 15 -9.59 27.30 14.13
N ASP A 16 -8.41 27.92 14.26
CA ASP A 16 -7.86 28.79 13.20
C ASP A 16 -7.34 27.97 12.01
N CYS A 17 -8.28 27.58 11.14
CA CYS A 17 -7.99 26.82 9.93
C CYS A 17 -7.05 27.56 8.95
N ALA A 18 -6.82 28.88 9.12
CA ALA A 18 -5.98 29.66 8.21
C ALA A 18 -4.47 29.53 8.49
N GLN A 19 -4.06 28.90 9.60
CA GLN A 19 -2.66 28.53 9.84
C GLN A 19 -2.40 27.04 9.49
N PRO A 20 -1.21 26.73 8.93
CA PRO A 20 -0.65 25.38 8.96
C PRO A 20 -0.38 24.92 10.40
N PRO A 21 -0.34 23.60 10.66
CA PRO A 21 0.07 23.05 11.95
C PRO A 21 1.59 23.25 12.16
N ALA A 22 2.00 23.43 13.42
CA ALA A 22 3.40 23.71 13.77
C ALA A 22 4.40 22.58 13.43
N ILE A 23 3.89 21.38 13.18
CA ILE A 23 4.66 20.21 12.70
C ILE A 23 4.02 19.81 11.36
N SER A 24 4.76 19.99 10.26
CA SER A 24 4.33 19.62 8.89
C SER A 24 5.53 19.44 7.96
N TRP A 25 5.36 18.73 6.84
CA TRP A 25 6.37 18.71 5.77
C TRP A 25 6.27 20.03 4.99
N GLU A 26 7.28 20.88 5.10
CA GLU A 26 7.28 22.22 4.49
C GLU A 26 8.05 22.28 3.18
N ARG A 27 7.55 23.07 2.22
CA ARG A 27 8.27 23.31 0.96
C ARG A 27 7.88 24.62 0.28
N ARG A 28 8.86 25.50 0.06
CA ARG A 28 8.69 26.73 -0.73
C ARG A 28 8.54 26.40 -2.22
N PHE A 29 7.82 27.21 -2.98
CA PHE A 29 7.60 26.93 -4.41
C PHE A 29 8.91 27.00 -5.21
N ASP A 30 9.79 27.95 -4.87
CA ASP A 30 11.08 28.21 -5.52
C ASP A 30 12.16 27.14 -5.19
N ASP A 31 11.88 26.22 -4.26
CA ASP A 31 12.70 25.02 -4.13
C ASP A 31 12.43 24.05 -5.28
N GLU A 32 13.48 23.77 -6.04
CA GLU A 32 13.51 22.80 -7.13
C GLU A 32 13.77 21.37 -6.66
N GLY A 33 14.44 21.23 -5.51
CA GLY A 33 14.90 19.98 -4.94
C GLY A 33 15.84 19.15 -5.81
N LYS A 34 16.04 17.91 -5.36
CA LYS A 34 16.80 16.89 -6.07
C LYS A 34 15.92 16.26 -7.17
N LYS A 35 16.50 16.04 -8.36
CA LYS A 35 15.90 15.17 -9.38
C LYS A 35 15.99 13.72 -8.92
N VAL A 36 14.91 12.97 -9.10
CA VAL A 36 14.89 11.53 -8.79
C VAL A 36 15.35 10.74 -10.00
N ALA A 37 16.29 9.82 -9.81
CA ALA A 37 16.84 8.97 -10.86
C ALA A 37 16.94 7.51 -10.38
N MET A 38 16.66 6.55 -11.26
CA MET A 38 16.89 5.14 -10.96
C MET A 38 18.38 4.87 -10.72
N PHE A 39 18.71 3.87 -9.90
CA PHE A 39 20.09 3.50 -9.64
C PHE A 39 20.83 3.08 -10.93
N SER A 40 22.11 3.42 -11.02
CA SER A 40 22.96 3.01 -12.15
C SER A 40 23.46 1.58 -11.97
N MET A 41 23.07 0.69 -12.86
CA MET A 41 23.60 -0.68 -12.91
C MET A 41 25.07 -0.70 -13.35
N THR A 42 25.93 -1.48 -12.68
CA THR A 42 27.28 -1.74 -13.22
C THR A 42 27.20 -2.66 -14.45
N LEU A 43 28.28 -2.75 -15.22
CA LEU A 43 28.38 -3.69 -16.35
C LEU A 43 28.13 -5.15 -15.92
N ASN A 44 28.53 -5.51 -14.68
CA ASN A 44 28.31 -6.85 -14.12
C ASN A 44 26.84 -7.08 -13.73
N ASP A 45 26.20 -6.11 -13.08
CA ASP A 45 24.75 -6.17 -12.77
C ASP A 45 23.95 -6.29 -14.09
N MET A 46 24.33 -5.51 -15.10
CA MET A 46 23.69 -5.54 -16.42
C MET A 46 23.87 -6.89 -17.12
N MET A 47 25.08 -7.46 -17.12
CA MET A 47 25.36 -8.80 -17.69
C MET A 47 24.53 -9.90 -17.01
N ALA A 48 24.32 -9.82 -15.69
CA ALA A 48 23.49 -10.77 -14.96
C ALA A 48 21.99 -10.66 -15.31
N ILE A 49 21.51 -9.44 -15.57
CA ILE A 49 20.07 -9.14 -15.76
C ILE A 49 19.64 -9.09 -17.24
N VAL A 50 20.55 -8.98 -18.22
CA VAL A 50 20.23 -9.06 -19.66
C VAL A 50 19.38 -10.29 -20.05
N PRO A 51 19.67 -11.53 -19.59
CA PRO A 51 18.85 -12.70 -19.90
C PRO A 51 17.43 -12.65 -19.31
N LEU A 52 17.23 -11.88 -18.24
CA LEU A 52 15.93 -11.60 -17.63
C LEU A 52 15.18 -10.54 -18.44
N MET A 53 15.84 -9.43 -18.78
CA MET A 53 15.28 -8.34 -19.58
C MET A 53 14.78 -8.82 -20.95
N ILE A 54 15.55 -9.66 -21.65
CA ILE A 54 15.13 -10.23 -22.95
C ILE A 54 13.81 -11.02 -22.81
N LYS A 55 13.62 -11.76 -21.70
CA LYS A 55 12.38 -12.50 -21.44
C LYS A 55 11.21 -11.55 -21.11
N MET A 56 11.45 -10.52 -20.28
CA MET A 56 10.45 -9.49 -19.97
C MET A 56 9.97 -8.78 -21.25
N VAL A 57 10.87 -8.34 -22.12
CA VAL A 57 10.53 -7.74 -23.43
C VAL A 57 9.70 -8.71 -24.28
N GLY A 58 10.09 -9.99 -24.34
CA GLY A 58 9.36 -11.04 -25.05
C GLY A 58 8.00 -11.45 -24.44
N LEU A 59 7.65 -10.92 -23.25
CA LEU A 59 6.34 -11.07 -22.61
C LEU A 59 5.51 -9.79 -22.79
N ASN A 60 6.10 -8.61 -22.56
CA ASN A 60 5.45 -7.32 -22.81
C ASN A 60 4.95 -7.21 -24.25
N LEU A 61 5.71 -7.71 -25.24
CA LEU A 61 5.26 -7.80 -26.63
C LEU A 61 4.03 -8.70 -26.84
N LYS A 62 3.86 -9.75 -26.02
CA LYS A 62 2.70 -10.67 -26.10
C LYS A 62 1.48 -10.12 -25.38
N ASP A 63 1.67 -9.39 -24.28
CA ASP A 63 0.57 -8.82 -23.52
C ASP A 63 0.04 -7.55 -24.20
N ASN A 64 0.93 -6.68 -24.71
CA ASN A 64 0.55 -5.58 -25.60
C ASN A 64 -0.21 -6.09 -26.85
N ALA A 65 0.19 -7.23 -27.43
CA ALA A 65 -0.52 -7.85 -28.56
C ALA A 65 -1.92 -8.41 -28.21
N LYS A 66 -2.27 -8.50 -26.92
CA LYS A 66 -3.63 -8.82 -26.43
C LYS A 66 -4.38 -7.58 -25.93
N GLY A 67 -3.79 -6.39 -25.97
CA GLY A 67 -4.31 -5.19 -25.31
C GLY A 67 -4.20 -5.21 -23.78
N LEU A 68 -3.37 -6.09 -23.20
CA LEU A 68 -3.10 -6.14 -21.77
C LEU A 68 -1.87 -5.31 -21.45
N ALA A 69 -1.96 -4.43 -20.44
CA ALA A 69 -0.78 -3.78 -19.89
C ALA A 69 0.14 -4.81 -19.19
N PRO A 70 1.48 -4.66 -19.26
CA PRO A 70 2.43 -5.58 -18.64
C PRO A 70 2.46 -5.49 -17.10
N VAL A 71 3.08 -6.49 -16.46
CA VAL A 71 3.38 -6.47 -15.00
C VAL A 71 4.51 -5.48 -14.69
N TYR A 72 5.57 -5.52 -15.51
CA TYR A 72 6.75 -4.67 -15.42
C TYR A 72 7.00 -4.03 -16.80
N ASP A 73 7.16 -2.70 -16.88
CA ASP A 73 7.56 -2.03 -18.13
C ASP A 73 8.92 -1.33 -17.99
N PRO A 74 10.03 -1.99 -18.42
CA PRO A 74 11.38 -1.42 -18.31
C PRO A 74 11.65 -0.27 -19.30
N PHE A 75 10.72 0.06 -20.19
CA PHE A 75 10.85 1.18 -21.13
C PHE A 75 10.03 2.40 -20.72
N LYS A 76 9.14 2.27 -19.73
CA LYS A 76 8.32 3.37 -19.23
C LYS A 76 9.19 4.41 -18.53
N LYS A 77 9.15 5.64 -19.03
CA LYS A 77 9.83 6.79 -18.41
C LYS A 77 8.85 7.59 -17.57
N TRP A 78 9.05 7.52 -16.26
CA TRP A 78 8.34 8.31 -15.26
C TRP A 78 8.97 9.71 -15.10
N MET A 79 8.31 10.61 -14.37
CA MET A 79 8.78 11.98 -14.16
C MET A 79 9.97 12.06 -13.19
N ASP A 80 11.12 12.54 -13.67
CA ASP A 80 12.39 12.68 -12.92
C ASP A 80 12.43 13.79 -11.86
N ASN A 81 11.26 14.29 -11.43
CA ASN A 81 11.10 15.43 -10.53
C ASN A 81 10.46 15.06 -9.19
N CYS A 82 10.66 15.91 -8.19
CA CYS A 82 10.10 15.78 -6.85
C CYS A 82 8.86 16.66 -6.61
N TYR A 83 8.18 17.08 -7.68
CA TYR A 83 6.95 17.88 -7.59
C TYR A 83 5.78 17.00 -7.19
N ARG A 84 5.55 16.83 -5.89
CA ARG A 84 4.49 15.99 -5.30
C ARG A 84 3.79 16.74 -4.16
N GLY A 85 2.80 16.11 -3.53
CA GLY A 85 2.05 16.68 -2.41
C GLY A 85 0.98 15.71 -1.92
N VAL A 86 0.27 16.09 -0.86
CA VAL A 86 -0.84 15.32 -0.27
C VAL A 86 -1.90 15.02 -1.36
N PRO A 87 -2.21 13.74 -1.65
CA PRO A 87 -3.21 13.37 -2.65
C PRO A 87 -4.64 13.63 -2.16
N LEU A 88 -5.56 13.68 -3.11
CA LEU A 88 -6.97 14.00 -2.93
C LEU A 88 -7.84 12.74 -2.98
N GLY A 89 -8.90 12.72 -2.17
CA GLY A 89 -9.91 11.66 -2.12
C GLY A 89 -9.74 10.67 -0.97
N GLY A 90 -10.77 9.83 -0.78
CA GLY A 90 -10.77 8.72 0.16
C GLY A 90 -10.11 7.45 -0.38
N ILE A 91 -9.91 6.48 0.51
CA ILE A 91 -9.37 5.15 0.23
C ILE A 91 -10.22 4.48 -0.87
N GLY A 92 -9.56 3.94 -1.90
CA GLY A 92 -10.25 3.17 -2.93
C GLY A 92 -11.22 3.95 -3.82
N ALA A 93 -11.23 5.28 -3.72
CA ALA A 93 -12.04 6.18 -4.52
C ALA A 93 -11.40 6.53 -5.89
N GLY A 94 -10.10 6.21 -6.03
CA GLY A 94 -9.23 6.71 -7.10
C GLY A 94 -8.69 8.09 -6.75
N SER A 95 -7.37 8.28 -6.78
CA SER A 95 -6.71 9.49 -6.25
C SER A 95 -6.46 10.56 -7.30
N ILE A 96 -6.34 11.82 -6.87
CA ILE A 96 -5.80 12.92 -7.69
C ILE A 96 -4.62 13.57 -6.95
N GLY A 97 -3.46 13.69 -7.59
CA GLY A 97 -2.31 14.39 -7.02
C GLY A 97 -2.41 15.91 -7.20
N ARG A 98 -2.02 16.67 -6.18
CA ARG A 98 -1.72 18.10 -6.30
C ARG A 98 -0.28 18.35 -5.89
N SER A 99 0.50 18.95 -6.79
CA SER A 99 1.90 19.31 -6.53
C SER A 99 1.97 20.41 -5.45
N TYR A 100 3.04 20.43 -4.65
CA TYR A 100 3.31 21.55 -3.75
C TYR A 100 3.35 22.90 -4.48
N ARG A 101 3.71 22.91 -5.77
CA ARG A 101 3.68 24.09 -6.66
C ARG A 101 2.29 24.45 -7.21
N GLY A 102 1.21 23.87 -6.68
CA GLY A 102 -0.18 24.28 -6.86
C GLY A 102 -1.02 23.48 -7.88
N TYR A 103 -0.41 22.95 -8.95
CA TYR A 103 -1.11 22.28 -10.07
C TYR A 103 -1.50 20.81 -9.80
N PHE A 104 -2.54 20.35 -10.50
CA PHE A 104 -3.02 18.96 -10.46
C PHE A 104 -2.31 18.06 -11.47
N GLN A 105 -2.09 16.80 -11.08
CA GLN A 105 -1.31 15.80 -11.79
C GLN A 105 -1.61 14.40 -11.22
N GLN A 106 -0.92 13.36 -11.69
CA GLN A 106 -0.95 12.00 -11.10
C GLN A 106 -2.37 11.47 -10.83
N PHE A 107 -3.26 11.56 -11.83
CA PHE A 107 -4.63 11.04 -11.69
C PHE A 107 -4.58 9.50 -11.73
N GLN A 108 -5.24 8.86 -10.77
CA GLN A 108 -5.33 7.40 -10.60
C GLN A 108 -6.80 6.96 -10.49
N ILE A 109 -7.67 7.48 -11.36
CA ILE A 109 -9.11 7.22 -11.34
C ILE A 109 -9.45 5.82 -11.92
N PHE A 110 -8.55 5.22 -12.70
CA PHE A 110 -8.73 3.88 -13.29
C PHE A 110 -7.64 2.90 -12.83
N PRO A 111 -7.95 1.61 -12.64
CA PRO A 111 -6.97 0.60 -12.22
C PRO A 111 -5.70 0.62 -13.07
N ARG A 112 -4.53 0.66 -12.42
CA ARG A 112 -3.18 0.64 -13.03
C ARG A 112 -2.83 1.85 -13.93
N ILE A 113 -3.73 2.83 -14.08
CA ILE A 113 -3.47 4.02 -14.90
C ILE A 113 -2.97 5.16 -14.02
N TYR A 114 -1.74 5.57 -14.29
CA TYR A 114 -1.05 6.69 -13.65
C TYR A 114 -0.90 7.82 -14.66
N GLU A 115 -1.82 8.79 -14.64
CA GLU A 115 -1.75 9.99 -15.48
C GLU A 115 -0.82 11.04 -14.84
N GLU A 116 0.50 10.80 -14.91
CA GLU A 116 1.51 11.66 -14.26
C GLU A 116 1.47 13.14 -14.63
N LYS A 117 1.16 13.47 -15.89
CA LYS A 117 1.39 14.81 -16.43
C LYS A 117 0.50 15.86 -15.76
N PRO A 118 1.01 17.06 -15.46
CA PRO A 118 0.18 18.18 -15.01
C PRO A 118 -0.90 18.53 -16.04
N ILE A 119 -2.12 18.78 -15.56
CA ILE A 119 -3.19 19.37 -16.38
C ILE A 119 -3.38 20.81 -15.94
N LEU A 120 -2.90 21.73 -16.79
CA LEU A 120 -2.78 23.14 -16.44
C LEU A 120 -4.09 23.93 -16.55
N ALA A 121 -5.16 23.36 -17.10
CA ALA A 121 -6.50 23.94 -17.01
C ALA A 121 -7.08 23.93 -15.57
N ASN A 122 -6.52 23.10 -14.68
CA ASN A 122 -7.04 22.85 -13.34
C ASN A 122 -6.39 23.82 -12.33
N GLN A 123 -6.97 25.00 -12.08
CA GLN A 123 -6.35 26.07 -11.28
C GLN A 123 -7.30 26.83 -10.31
N PHE A 124 -6.69 27.51 -9.34
CA PHE A 124 -7.33 28.22 -8.21
C PHE A 124 -7.48 29.74 -8.48
N SER A 125 -8.62 30.36 -8.09
CA SER A 125 -9.04 31.70 -8.56
C SER A 125 -10.11 32.41 -7.70
N VAL A 126 -10.26 33.75 -7.83
CA VAL A 126 -11.14 34.69 -7.07
C VAL A 126 -11.52 35.89 -7.95
N SER A 127 -12.70 36.53 -7.81
CA SER A 127 -13.33 37.39 -8.85
C SER A 127 -13.93 38.74 -8.38
N ALA A 128 -14.15 39.67 -9.33
CA ALA A 128 -15.03 40.85 -9.21
C ALA A 128 -15.59 41.38 -10.56
N LEU A 129 -16.75 40.84 -10.97
CA LEU A 129 -17.81 41.38 -11.88
C LEU A 129 -17.53 41.84 -13.35
N HIS A 130 -18.39 41.33 -14.25
CA HIS A 130 -18.85 41.92 -15.54
C HIS A 130 -17.81 42.33 -16.63
N PHE A 131 -17.20 41.34 -17.29
CA PHE A 131 -17.38 41.11 -18.74
C PHE A 131 -16.91 39.68 -19.10
N ALA A 132 -17.48 39.06 -20.14
CA ALA A 132 -17.32 37.61 -20.37
C ALA A 132 -16.11 37.24 -21.25
N PHE A 133 -15.04 36.72 -20.64
CA PHE A 133 -14.01 35.88 -21.30
C PHE A 133 -13.41 34.85 -20.32
N LEU A 134 -13.05 33.68 -20.85
CA LEU A 134 -12.60 32.50 -20.09
C LEU A 134 -11.26 32.74 -19.37
N THR A 135 -11.28 32.85 -18.03
CA THR A 135 -10.06 33.04 -17.23
C THR A 135 -10.10 32.32 -15.89
N SER A 136 -8.95 31.76 -15.48
CA SER A 136 -8.71 31.20 -14.15
C SER A 136 -7.49 31.88 -13.53
N ASN A 137 -7.70 33.08 -12.98
CA ASN A 137 -6.72 33.76 -12.13
C ASN A 137 -7.38 34.17 -10.79
N ALA A 138 -6.61 34.23 -9.71
CA ALA A 138 -6.99 35.02 -8.55
C ALA A 138 -6.91 36.50 -8.90
N PHE A 139 -7.94 37.28 -8.57
CA PHE A 139 -7.97 38.73 -8.74
C PHE A 139 -8.23 39.43 -7.40
N VAL A 140 -7.53 40.55 -7.16
CA VAL A 140 -7.77 41.46 -6.02
C VAL A 140 -8.04 42.84 -6.58
N SER A 141 -9.15 43.47 -6.17
CA SER A 141 -9.48 44.85 -6.55
C SER A 141 -9.59 45.74 -5.31
N ARG A 142 -9.14 47.00 -5.42
CA ARG A 142 -9.07 47.95 -4.31
C ARG A 142 -9.99 49.16 -4.55
N PRO A 143 -10.52 49.81 -3.50
CA PRO A 143 -11.36 51.02 -3.64
C PRO A 143 -10.70 52.21 -4.36
N ASN A 144 -9.38 52.18 -4.53
CA ASN A 144 -8.62 53.18 -5.29
C ASN A 144 -8.51 52.86 -6.81
N GLY A 145 -9.21 51.83 -7.29
CA GLY A 145 -9.23 51.42 -8.71
C GLY A 145 -8.07 50.52 -9.15
N LYS A 146 -7.09 50.21 -8.27
CA LYS A 146 -6.07 49.20 -8.58
C LYS A 146 -6.67 47.80 -8.57
N SER A 147 -6.25 46.99 -9.54
CA SER A 147 -6.54 45.55 -9.56
C SER A 147 -5.26 44.74 -9.86
N TYR A 148 -5.16 43.57 -9.25
CA TYR A 148 -4.03 42.64 -9.32
C TYR A 148 -4.51 41.26 -9.76
N SER A 149 -3.65 40.46 -10.39
CA SER A 149 -3.96 39.10 -10.84
C SER A 149 -2.80 38.12 -10.69
N THR A 150 -3.09 36.82 -10.48
CA THR A 150 -2.15 35.72 -10.72
C THR A 150 -2.84 34.36 -10.75
N VAL A 151 -2.30 33.36 -11.46
CA VAL A 151 -2.70 31.95 -11.26
C VAL A 151 -2.02 31.44 -9.98
N LEU A 152 -2.75 30.83 -9.05
CA LEU A 152 -2.20 30.34 -7.76
C LEU A 152 -1.42 29.01 -7.89
N SER A 153 -0.58 28.90 -8.93
CA SER A 153 0.20 27.74 -9.31
C SER A 153 1.41 28.14 -10.15
N ALA A 154 2.55 27.51 -9.91
CA ALA A 154 3.82 27.78 -10.59
C ALA A 154 4.30 26.56 -11.41
N PRO A 155 3.69 26.27 -12.57
CA PRO A 155 4.22 25.28 -13.50
C PRO A 155 5.52 25.80 -14.14
N LYS A 156 6.46 24.89 -14.42
CA LYS A 156 7.73 25.29 -15.05
C LYS A 156 7.56 25.75 -16.49
N ALA A 157 8.49 26.58 -16.93
CA ALA A 157 8.55 27.13 -18.28
C ALA A 157 8.69 26.09 -19.40
N ASP A 158 9.02 24.82 -19.11
CA ASP A 158 8.97 23.71 -20.06
C ASP A 158 7.60 23.03 -20.11
N VAL A 159 6.89 22.90 -18.99
CA VAL A 159 5.48 22.46 -18.93
C VAL A 159 4.56 23.47 -19.66
N LEU A 160 4.93 24.75 -19.67
CA LEU A 160 4.24 25.81 -20.41
C LEU A 160 4.54 25.82 -21.94
N LYS A 161 5.47 25.01 -22.46
CA LYS A 161 5.80 24.99 -23.91
C LYS A 161 4.72 24.28 -24.72
N GLY A 162 4.27 24.93 -25.79
CA GLY A 162 3.28 24.37 -26.72
C GLY A 162 1.83 24.66 -26.34
N ILE A 163 1.59 25.34 -25.21
CA ILE A 163 0.27 25.85 -24.85
C ILE A 163 -0.15 26.96 -25.82
N ASP A 164 -1.40 26.94 -26.27
CA ASP A 164 -1.96 28.01 -27.09
C ASP A 164 -2.13 29.32 -26.27
N LYS A 165 -1.65 30.42 -26.86
CA LYS A 165 -1.76 31.78 -26.32
C LYS A 165 -3.18 32.32 -26.35
N ALA A 166 -4.07 31.79 -27.20
CA ALA A 166 -5.50 32.12 -27.18
C ALA A 166 -6.30 31.29 -26.15
N GLY A 167 -5.73 30.17 -25.68
CA GLY A 167 -6.26 29.36 -24.57
C GLY A 167 -5.67 29.76 -23.21
N ILE A 168 -5.34 28.78 -22.38
CA ILE A 168 -4.78 28.99 -21.03
C ILE A 168 -3.40 29.67 -21.02
N GLY A 169 -2.74 29.80 -22.17
CA GLY A 169 -1.53 30.62 -22.34
C GLY A 169 -1.79 32.14 -22.25
N SER A 170 -3.05 32.56 -22.16
CA SER A 170 -3.46 33.94 -21.85
C SER A 170 -3.52 34.26 -20.35
N TRP A 171 -3.47 33.24 -19.48
CA TRP A 171 -3.59 33.41 -18.02
C TRP A 171 -2.31 33.98 -17.39
N ASP A 172 -2.43 34.53 -16.19
CA ASP A 172 -1.39 35.31 -15.52
C ASP A 172 -0.48 34.43 -14.64
N TRP A 173 0.30 33.57 -15.29
CA TRP A 173 1.24 32.62 -14.66
C TRP A 173 2.45 33.25 -13.94
N LYS A 174 2.35 34.52 -13.49
CA LYS A 174 3.44 35.30 -12.87
C LYS A 174 3.43 35.25 -11.34
N LEU A 175 3.08 34.11 -10.76
CA LEU A 175 3.11 33.91 -9.31
C LEU A 175 4.56 34.00 -8.81
N LYS A 176 4.81 34.78 -7.76
CA LYS A 176 6.13 34.87 -7.13
C LYS A 176 6.35 33.66 -6.22
N GLU A 177 7.19 32.74 -6.68
CA GLU A 177 7.45 31.45 -6.02
C GLU A 177 8.11 31.63 -4.64
N GLU A 178 8.94 32.66 -4.49
CA GLU A 178 9.60 33.03 -3.24
C GLU A 178 8.63 33.43 -2.11
N ASN A 179 7.41 33.85 -2.47
CA ASN A 179 6.33 34.26 -1.56
C ASN A 179 5.34 33.12 -1.23
N CYS A 180 5.60 31.89 -1.70
CA CYS A 180 4.66 30.78 -1.62
C CYS A 180 5.25 29.57 -0.88
N ASN A 181 4.61 29.11 0.21
CA ASN A 181 5.00 27.93 0.98
C ASN A 181 3.88 26.88 1.02
N TYR A 182 4.24 25.61 0.91
CA TYR A 182 3.36 24.46 1.05
C TYR A 182 3.64 23.72 2.36
N HIS A 183 2.59 23.20 2.99
CA HIS A 183 2.67 22.41 4.22
C HIS A 183 1.84 21.13 4.06
N GLY A 184 2.47 19.95 4.17
CA GLY A 184 1.83 18.64 4.06
C GLY A 184 1.72 17.91 5.40
N LEU A 185 0.51 17.52 5.77
CA LEU A 185 0.24 16.63 6.91
C LEU A 185 -1.01 15.79 6.61
N PHE A 186 -0.84 14.75 5.78
CA PHE A 186 -1.91 13.89 5.25
C PHE A 186 -2.95 13.52 6.33
N PRO A 187 -4.26 13.59 6.04
CA PRO A 187 -4.90 13.88 4.74
C PRO A 187 -5.09 15.38 4.44
N ARG A 188 -4.41 16.26 5.19
CA ARG A 188 -4.56 17.71 5.15
C ARG A 188 -3.34 18.35 4.49
N SER A 189 -3.53 19.45 3.77
CA SER A 189 -2.41 20.32 3.37
C SER A 189 -2.82 21.78 3.27
N TRP A 190 -1.84 22.67 3.42
CA TRP A 190 -2.01 24.12 3.34
C TRP A 190 -1.05 24.68 2.28
N THR A 191 -1.46 25.75 1.62
CA THR A 191 -0.62 26.49 0.68
C THR A 191 -0.77 27.97 0.97
N VAL A 192 0.29 28.58 1.50
CA VAL A 192 0.33 29.96 1.95
C VAL A 192 0.95 30.82 0.85
N TYR A 193 0.14 31.72 0.29
CA TYR A 193 0.56 32.74 -0.67
C TYR A 193 0.63 34.07 0.10
N ASN A 194 1.83 34.56 0.38
CA ASN A 194 2.05 35.69 1.27
C ASN A 194 2.35 36.97 0.49
N GLY A 195 1.34 37.82 0.31
CA GLY A 195 1.46 39.03 -0.50
C GLY A 195 1.23 38.83 -2.01
N GLU A 196 0.61 37.72 -2.41
CA GLU A 196 0.28 37.40 -3.80
C GLU A 196 -1.25 37.20 -3.98
N PRO A 197 -1.88 37.78 -5.02
CA PRO A 197 -1.31 38.70 -6.02
C PRO A 197 -1.15 40.15 -5.51
N ASP A 198 -1.56 40.45 -4.27
CA ASP A 198 -1.48 41.78 -3.65
C ASP A 198 -0.74 41.72 -2.31
N HIS A 199 0.31 42.54 -2.19
CA HIS A 199 1.25 42.59 -1.07
C HIS A 199 0.66 42.80 0.35
N GLU A 200 -0.57 43.30 0.48
CA GLU A 200 -1.23 43.45 1.80
C GLU A 200 -2.18 42.28 2.14
N ILE A 201 -2.25 41.23 1.30
CA ILE A 201 -3.13 40.08 1.48
C ILE A 201 -2.32 38.78 1.61
N LYS A 202 -2.56 38.04 2.70
CA LYS A 202 -2.16 36.63 2.85
C LYS A 202 -3.34 35.75 2.45
N ILE A 203 -3.14 34.84 1.51
CA ILE A 203 -4.10 33.78 1.16
C ILE A 203 -3.55 32.46 1.67
N THR A 204 -4.34 31.70 2.44
CA THR A 204 -4.03 30.29 2.74
C THR A 204 -5.05 29.42 2.02
N CYS A 205 -4.65 28.73 0.94
CA CYS A 205 -5.45 27.66 0.36
C CYS A 205 -5.31 26.43 1.24
N ARG A 206 -6.41 26.02 1.87
CA ARG A 206 -6.48 24.81 2.68
C ARG A 206 -7.08 23.66 1.87
N GLN A 207 -6.63 22.44 2.09
CA GLN A 207 -7.06 21.22 1.42
C GLN A 207 -7.30 20.11 2.45
N ILE A 208 -8.45 19.45 2.37
CA ILE A 208 -8.83 18.28 3.18
C ILE A 208 -9.50 17.22 2.30
N SER A 209 -9.08 15.95 2.47
CA SER A 209 -9.85 14.78 2.00
C SER A 209 -10.34 13.99 3.21
N PRO A 210 -11.51 13.32 3.13
CA PRO A 210 -11.96 12.46 4.21
C PRO A 210 -11.10 11.19 4.27
N PHE A 211 -10.25 11.13 5.29
CA PHE A 211 -9.53 9.93 5.73
C PHE A 211 -9.57 9.96 7.26
N ILE A 212 -10.42 9.12 7.83
CA ILE A 212 -10.75 9.10 9.25
C ILE A 212 -10.65 7.62 9.71
N PRO A 213 -9.75 7.28 10.64
CA PRO A 213 -9.63 5.93 11.17
C PRO A 213 -10.95 5.41 11.74
N HIS A 214 -11.17 4.10 11.59
CA HIS A 214 -12.38 3.34 11.95
C HIS A 214 -13.68 3.83 11.28
N ASN A 215 -13.61 4.80 10.34
CA ASN A 215 -14.74 5.23 9.53
C ASN A 215 -14.74 4.51 8.18
N TYR A 216 -15.74 3.66 7.93
CA TYR A 216 -15.88 2.88 6.70
C TYR A 216 -16.93 3.44 5.70
N LYS A 217 -17.29 4.73 5.86
CA LYS A 217 -18.19 5.50 4.99
C LYS A 217 -17.43 6.69 4.38
N GLU A 218 -17.24 7.77 5.12
CA GLU A 218 -16.62 9.01 4.61
C GLU A 218 -15.21 8.77 4.06
N SER A 219 -14.42 7.89 4.69
CA SER A 219 -13.07 7.52 4.24
C SER A 219 -13.02 6.81 2.89
N SER A 220 -14.16 6.54 2.24
CA SER A 220 -14.24 5.99 0.88
C SER A 220 -14.62 7.02 -0.21
N PHE A 221 -14.88 8.28 0.18
CA PHE A 221 -15.52 9.25 -0.71
C PHE A 221 -14.55 9.88 -1.73
N PRO A 222 -14.88 9.91 -3.04
CA PRO A 222 -14.11 10.62 -4.06
C PRO A 222 -14.42 12.12 -4.01
N VAL A 223 -13.97 12.78 -2.95
CA VAL A 223 -14.17 14.22 -2.73
C VAL A 223 -13.01 14.82 -1.95
N ALA A 224 -12.72 16.09 -2.24
CA ALA A 224 -11.89 16.93 -1.40
C ALA A 224 -12.53 18.33 -1.28
N VAL A 225 -12.38 18.94 -0.10
CA VAL A 225 -12.77 20.34 0.13
C VAL A 225 -11.52 21.19 0.13
N PHE A 226 -11.61 22.33 -0.55
CA PHE A 226 -10.61 23.36 -0.56
C PHE A 226 -11.18 24.68 -0.08
N THR A 227 -10.35 25.48 0.57
CA THR A 227 -10.72 26.80 1.04
C THR A 227 -9.77 27.80 0.37
N PHE A 228 -9.91 28.26 -0.89
CA PHE A 228 -10.84 27.98 -2.01
C PHE A 228 -10.07 27.10 -3.09
N THR A 229 -10.31 26.81 -4.40
CA THR A 229 -11.27 26.94 -5.57
C THR A 229 -10.74 25.98 -6.69
N ASN A 230 -11.47 25.10 -7.43
CA ASN A 230 -10.88 24.36 -8.60
C ASN A 230 -11.89 23.70 -9.61
N SER A 231 -11.44 23.18 -10.79
CA SER A 231 -12.03 22.06 -11.62
C SER A 231 -11.01 21.19 -12.40
N VAL A 232 -11.45 20.25 -13.27
CA VAL A 232 -10.65 19.10 -13.77
C VAL A 232 -10.65 18.90 -15.30
N GLY A 233 -9.51 18.45 -15.83
CA GLY A 233 -9.30 17.72 -17.09
C GLY A 233 -8.19 16.66 -16.99
N GLY A 234 -8.03 15.84 -18.04
CA GLY A 234 -7.09 14.70 -18.17
C GLY A 234 -6.85 14.34 -19.65
N LYS A 235 -6.00 13.36 -20.00
CA LYS A 235 -5.61 13.13 -21.43
C LYS A 235 -6.77 12.79 -22.36
N SER A 236 -7.88 12.27 -21.83
CA SER A 236 -9.10 12.02 -22.59
C SER A 236 -9.84 13.31 -23.02
N GLU A 237 -9.36 14.52 -22.70
CA GLU A 237 -9.90 15.80 -23.23
C GLU A 237 -10.01 15.83 -24.77
N LEU A 238 -9.17 15.04 -25.46
CA LEU A 238 -9.15 14.95 -26.92
C LEU A 238 -10.21 13.99 -27.49
N THR A 239 -10.92 13.19 -26.67
CA THR A 239 -11.92 12.23 -27.18
C THR A 239 -13.17 12.91 -27.75
N GLY A 240 -13.49 14.09 -27.23
CA GLY A 240 -14.71 14.82 -27.56
C GLY A 240 -15.98 14.20 -27.00
N ASN A 241 -17.10 14.90 -27.22
CA ASN A 241 -18.42 14.66 -26.65
C ASN A 241 -18.49 14.88 -25.13
N HIS A 242 -17.60 15.71 -24.57
CA HIS A 242 -17.74 16.22 -23.20
C HIS A 242 -18.90 17.22 -23.16
N THR A 243 -19.61 17.30 -22.02
CA THR A 243 -20.63 18.34 -21.77
C THR A 243 -20.52 18.85 -20.34
N ASN A 244 -21.04 20.04 -20.08
CA ASN A 244 -21.15 20.59 -18.72
C ASN A 244 -22.62 20.86 -18.38
N SER A 245 -22.99 20.84 -17.10
CA SER A 245 -24.32 21.26 -16.63
C SER A 245 -24.28 21.81 -15.21
N ARG A 246 -25.12 22.80 -14.90
CA ARG A 246 -25.28 23.30 -13.53
C ARG A 246 -25.79 22.19 -12.60
N MET A 247 -25.28 22.18 -11.38
CA MET A 247 -25.84 21.39 -10.27
C MET A 247 -27.18 21.97 -9.81
N THR A 248 -28.01 21.16 -9.16
CA THR A 248 -29.23 21.59 -8.46
C THR A 248 -28.86 22.49 -7.26
N PRO A 249 -29.27 23.77 -7.22
CA PRO A 249 -28.95 24.63 -6.08
C PRO A 249 -29.73 24.21 -4.83
N ARG A 250 -29.02 23.87 -3.75
CA ARG A 250 -29.58 23.49 -2.45
C ARG A 250 -28.64 23.93 -1.31
N ASP A 251 -29.19 24.31 -0.16
CA ASP A 251 -28.48 24.77 1.05
C ASP A 251 -27.38 25.83 0.83
N GLY A 252 -27.59 26.72 -0.15
CA GLY A 252 -26.63 27.76 -0.55
C GLY A 252 -25.44 27.24 -1.37
N VAL A 253 -25.43 25.97 -1.77
CA VAL A 253 -24.41 25.38 -2.63
C VAL A 253 -24.77 25.59 -4.11
N HIS A 254 -23.80 26.11 -4.86
CA HIS A 254 -23.89 26.33 -6.31
C HIS A 254 -22.69 25.70 -7.00
N GLY A 255 -22.91 25.06 -8.15
CA GLY A 255 -21.83 24.33 -8.83
C GLY A 255 -22.13 23.87 -10.25
N VAL A 256 -21.15 23.18 -10.84
CA VAL A 256 -21.19 22.65 -12.21
C VAL A 256 -20.67 21.22 -12.22
N LEU A 257 -21.43 20.34 -12.88
CA LEU A 257 -21.02 19.00 -13.28
C LEU A 257 -20.26 19.07 -14.63
N LEU A 258 -19.11 18.39 -14.72
CA LEU A 258 -18.36 18.17 -15.94
C LEU A 258 -18.41 16.69 -16.33
N HIS A 259 -19.01 16.40 -17.48
CA HIS A 259 -19.26 15.05 -17.98
C HIS A 259 -18.09 14.60 -18.85
N HIS A 260 -17.21 13.81 -18.25
CA HIS A 260 -15.97 13.36 -18.87
C HIS A 260 -16.13 11.97 -19.50
N ARG A 261 -16.38 11.95 -20.81
CA ARG A 261 -16.28 10.73 -21.62
C ARG A 261 -14.82 10.27 -21.73
N THR A 262 -14.63 8.96 -21.58
CA THR A 262 -13.34 8.27 -21.57
C THR A 262 -13.05 7.54 -22.88
N ALA A 263 -11.76 7.31 -23.16
CA ALA A 263 -11.29 6.44 -24.22
C ALA A 263 -11.30 4.94 -23.83
N ASP A 264 -10.96 4.08 -24.79
CA ASP A 264 -10.45 2.71 -24.60
C ASP A 264 -11.30 1.74 -23.76
N GLY A 265 -12.59 2.04 -23.62
CA GLY A 265 -13.55 1.20 -22.91
C GLY A 265 -13.51 1.32 -21.39
N HIS A 266 -12.90 2.37 -20.84
CA HIS A 266 -13.01 2.75 -19.43
C HIS A 266 -14.40 3.35 -19.10
N PRO A 267 -14.89 3.26 -17.86
CA PRO A 267 -16.13 3.92 -17.44
C PRO A 267 -16.03 5.45 -17.56
N PRO A 268 -17.13 6.17 -17.88
CA PRO A 268 -17.16 7.63 -17.87
C PRO A 268 -17.05 8.17 -16.43
N VAL A 269 -16.67 9.45 -16.29
CA VAL A 269 -16.51 10.12 -14.99
C VAL A 269 -17.30 11.42 -14.99
N THR A 270 -18.14 11.64 -13.98
CA THR A 270 -18.75 12.96 -13.73
C THR A 270 -18.00 13.64 -12.60
N PHE A 271 -17.37 14.78 -12.88
CA PHE A 271 -16.78 15.64 -11.84
C PHE A 271 -17.82 16.66 -11.40
N ALA A 272 -17.89 16.99 -10.11
CA ALA A 272 -18.64 18.15 -9.64
C ALA A 272 -17.70 19.16 -8.99
N ILE A 273 -17.91 20.44 -9.30
CA ILE A 273 -17.26 21.54 -8.58
C ILE A 273 -18.30 22.50 -8.05
N ALA A 274 -18.16 22.86 -6.77
CA ALA A 274 -19.16 23.62 -6.04
C ALA A 274 -18.54 24.60 -5.05
N ALA A 275 -19.29 25.63 -4.69
CA ALA A 275 -19.00 26.55 -3.60
C ALA A 275 -20.27 26.79 -2.78
N LYS A 276 -20.12 27.09 -1.48
CA LYS A 276 -21.23 27.41 -0.58
C LYS A 276 -21.31 28.91 -0.29
N GLU A 277 -22.50 29.50 -0.35
CA GLU A 277 -22.75 30.88 0.06
C GLU A 277 -22.79 30.99 1.59
N THR A 278 -22.25 32.08 2.11
CA THR A 278 -22.17 32.42 3.54
C THR A 278 -22.25 33.95 3.69
N ASP A 279 -22.35 34.46 4.92
CA ASP A 279 -22.56 35.90 5.15
C ASP A 279 -21.46 36.78 4.54
N GLY A 280 -21.83 37.54 3.50
CA GLY A 280 -20.92 38.39 2.74
C GLY A 280 -20.14 37.67 1.63
N VAL A 281 -20.53 36.45 1.26
CA VAL A 281 -19.96 35.65 0.17
C VAL A 281 -21.04 35.34 -0.86
N ARG A 282 -20.81 35.70 -2.12
CA ARG A 282 -21.72 35.40 -3.25
C ARG A 282 -21.05 34.51 -4.28
N ASN A 283 -21.80 33.55 -4.82
CA ASN A 283 -21.30 32.56 -5.76
C ASN A 283 -21.79 32.80 -7.20
N GLY A 284 -20.98 32.36 -8.16
CA GLY A 284 -21.32 32.33 -9.58
C GLY A 284 -20.79 31.06 -10.24
N SER A 285 -21.58 30.46 -11.13
CA SER A 285 -21.25 29.20 -11.81
C SER A 285 -21.43 29.36 -13.33
N PHE A 286 -20.41 28.97 -14.09
CA PHE A 286 -20.37 29.12 -15.54
C PHE A 286 -20.04 27.78 -16.21
N SER A 287 -21.02 27.26 -16.96
CA SER A 287 -20.84 26.27 -18.03
C SER A 287 -20.69 27.01 -19.36
N GLY A 288 -19.76 26.61 -20.22
CA GLY A 288 -19.41 27.35 -21.45
C GLY A 288 -20.50 27.46 -22.53
N ASP A 289 -21.58 26.68 -22.44
CA ASP A 289 -22.76 26.82 -23.29
C ASP A 289 -23.74 27.84 -22.69
N GLY A 290 -24.26 28.74 -23.53
CA GLY A 290 -25.26 29.74 -23.12
C GLY A 290 -26.62 29.13 -22.76
N ASP A 291 -27.48 29.92 -22.12
CA ASP A 291 -28.74 29.49 -21.47
C ASP A 291 -29.90 29.09 -22.43
N GLY A 292 -29.61 28.39 -23.53
CA GLY A 292 -30.58 27.90 -24.51
C GLY A 292 -30.69 26.36 -24.56
N GLU A 293 -31.81 25.85 -25.04
CA GLU A 293 -32.02 24.41 -25.24
C GLU A 293 -31.16 23.87 -26.39
N GLY A 294 -29.99 23.31 -26.07
CA GLY A 294 -29.12 22.65 -27.04
C GLY A 294 -27.66 22.52 -26.60
N LYS A 295 -27.39 21.68 -25.59
CA LYS A 295 -26.01 21.39 -25.11
C LYS A 295 -25.10 21.01 -26.28
N ALA A 296 -24.04 21.77 -26.52
CA ALA A 296 -23.12 21.59 -27.64
C ALA A 296 -21.93 20.73 -27.22
N ALA A 297 -22.11 19.41 -27.24
CA ALA A 297 -21.06 18.46 -26.84
C ALA A 297 -19.75 18.70 -27.61
N SER A 298 -18.61 18.65 -26.90
CA SER A 298 -17.33 19.09 -27.45
C SER A 298 -16.91 18.29 -28.69
N ARG A 299 -16.15 18.90 -29.61
CA ARG A 299 -15.64 18.17 -30.78
C ARG A 299 -14.40 17.35 -30.37
N PRO A 300 -14.14 16.19 -31.01
CA PRO A 300 -12.87 15.50 -30.86
C PRO A 300 -11.69 16.45 -31.10
N GLY A 301 -10.67 16.40 -30.25
CA GLY A 301 -9.56 17.35 -30.25
C GLY A 301 -9.88 18.76 -29.70
N SER A 302 -11.02 18.96 -29.03
CA SER A 302 -11.35 20.24 -28.37
C SER A 302 -11.83 20.05 -26.92
N SER A 303 -11.13 20.71 -26.00
CA SER A 303 -11.43 20.74 -24.57
C SER A 303 -12.53 21.77 -24.25
N ILE A 304 -13.34 21.50 -23.24
CA ILE A 304 -14.29 22.46 -22.64
C ILE A 304 -13.97 22.60 -21.15
N GLY A 305 -14.40 23.72 -20.55
CA GLY A 305 -14.17 24.00 -19.13
C GLY A 305 -15.41 24.56 -18.43
N ALA A 306 -15.38 24.51 -17.10
CA ALA A 306 -16.36 25.15 -16.22
C ALA A 306 -15.64 25.84 -15.07
N ALA A 307 -16.23 26.93 -14.60
CA ALA A 307 -15.73 27.71 -13.47
C ALA A 307 -16.83 27.94 -12.45
N VAL A 308 -16.49 27.81 -11.16
CA VAL A 308 -17.24 28.35 -10.04
C VAL A 308 -16.35 29.37 -9.36
N ALA A 309 -16.90 30.53 -9.03
CA ALA A 309 -16.20 31.61 -8.37
C ALA A 309 -17.03 32.15 -7.21
N ALA A 310 -16.34 32.58 -6.15
CA ALA A 310 -16.92 33.25 -5.01
C ALA A 310 -16.33 34.66 -4.89
N THR A 311 -17.14 35.61 -4.44
CA THR A 311 -16.76 37.01 -4.22
C THR A 311 -17.12 37.43 -2.80
N THR A 312 -16.18 38.04 -2.09
CA THR A 312 -16.39 38.56 -0.72
C THR A 312 -15.60 39.85 -0.50
N ALA A 313 -16.10 40.70 0.40
CA ALA A 313 -15.39 41.91 0.83
C ALA A 313 -14.61 41.64 2.13
N VAL A 314 -13.29 41.87 2.07
CA VAL A 314 -12.39 41.74 3.22
C VAL A 314 -12.06 43.14 3.76
N ALA A 315 -12.39 43.40 5.02
CA ALA A 315 -12.03 44.64 5.70
C ALA A 315 -10.56 44.61 6.13
N ALA A 316 -9.92 45.78 6.29
CA ALA A 316 -8.54 45.86 6.77
C ALA A 316 -8.41 45.18 8.16
N GLY A 317 -7.47 44.23 8.28
CA GLY A 317 -7.28 43.42 9.48
C GLY A 317 -8.37 42.35 9.75
N GLY A 318 -9.33 42.17 8.84
CA GLY A 318 -10.37 41.15 8.95
C GLY A 318 -10.08 39.91 8.09
N THR A 319 -10.56 38.75 8.54
CA THR A 319 -10.45 37.47 7.80
C THR A 319 -11.79 37.11 7.15
N ARG A 320 -11.74 36.39 6.01
CA ARG A 320 -12.89 35.73 5.37
C ARG A 320 -12.51 34.31 4.95
N VAL A 321 -13.51 33.44 4.89
CA VAL A 321 -13.37 32.01 4.60
C VAL A 321 -14.46 31.63 3.60
N VAL A 322 -14.11 30.90 2.53
CA VAL A 322 -15.06 30.33 1.58
C VAL A 322 -14.64 28.91 1.22
N SER A 323 -15.55 27.96 1.37
CA SER A 323 -15.31 26.55 1.05
C SER A 323 -15.81 26.21 -0.34
N PHE A 324 -15.00 25.44 -1.06
CA PHE A 324 -15.25 24.86 -2.37
C PHE A 324 -15.05 23.34 -2.28
N ALA A 325 -15.81 22.56 -3.03
CA ALA A 325 -15.62 21.12 -3.15
C ALA A 325 -15.29 20.72 -4.59
N LEU A 326 -14.46 19.68 -4.72
CA LEU A 326 -14.27 18.90 -5.94
C LEU A 326 -14.61 17.45 -5.62
N SER A 327 -15.58 16.87 -6.32
CA SER A 327 -15.88 15.43 -6.28
C SER A 327 -15.74 14.79 -7.67
N TRP A 328 -15.64 13.46 -7.71
CA TRP A 328 -15.65 12.69 -8.96
C TRP A 328 -16.40 11.37 -8.80
N SER A 329 -17.52 11.21 -9.50
CA SER A 329 -18.18 9.91 -9.57
C SER A 329 -17.64 9.10 -10.76
N CYS A 330 -16.89 8.06 -10.42
CA CYS A 330 -16.51 6.95 -11.30
C CYS A 330 -16.97 5.66 -10.59
N PRO A 331 -18.27 5.31 -10.67
CA PRO A 331 -18.87 4.32 -9.78
C PRO A 331 -18.39 2.89 -10.07
N GLU A 332 -18.00 2.60 -11.32
CA GLU A 332 -17.57 1.27 -11.75
C GLU A 332 -16.04 1.12 -11.81
N VAL A 333 -15.57 -0.06 -11.39
CA VAL A 333 -14.18 -0.51 -11.50
C VAL A 333 -14.14 -1.74 -12.40
N LYS A 334 -13.62 -1.55 -13.62
CA LYS A 334 -13.56 -2.58 -14.66
C LYS A 334 -12.14 -3.11 -14.80
N PHE A 335 -11.97 -4.43 -14.68
CA PHE A 335 -10.68 -5.11 -14.87
C PHE A 335 -10.53 -5.67 -16.30
N PRO A 336 -9.29 -5.90 -16.78
CA PRO A 336 -9.05 -6.37 -18.15
C PRO A 336 -9.75 -7.68 -18.54
N ALA A 337 -9.99 -8.60 -17.59
CA ALA A 337 -10.74 -9.83 -17.82
C ALA A 337 -12.28 -9.64 -17.90
N GLY A 338 -12.78 -8.41 -17.86
CA GLY A 338 -14.19 -8.08 -18.07
C GLY A 338 -15.05 -7.97 -16.81
N ARG A 339 -14.59 -8.49 -15.65
CA ARG A 339 -15.28 -8.27 -14.37
C ARG A 339 -15.36 -6.78 -14.03
N THR A 340 -16.54 -6.36 -13.59
CA THR A 340 -16.84 -4.98 -13.17
C THR A 340 -17.46 -5.00 -11.78
N TYR A 341 -16.88 -4.23 -10.86
CA TYR A 341 -17.34 -4.00 -9.48
C TYR A 341 -17.77 -2.54 -9.30
N HIS A 342 -18.41 -2.18 -8.18
CA HIS A 342 -18.56 -0.77 -7.81
C HIS A 342 -17.52 -0.34 -6.76
N ARG A 343 -17.22 0.96 -6.69
CA ARG A 343 -16.44 1.55 -5.59
C ARG A 343 -17.27 1.68 -4.32
N ARG A 344 -16.65 1.55 -3.13
CA ARG A 344 -17.30 1.55 -1.81
C ARG A 344 -18.28 2.70 -1.58
N TYR A 345 -17.97 3.91 -2.04
CA TYR A 345 -18.84 5.08 -1.83
C TYR A 345 -20.25 4.92 -2.44
N THR A 346 -20.42 4.06 -3.46
CA THR A 346 -21.72 3.80 -4.10
C THR A 346 -22.72 3.13 -3.16
N LYS A 347 -22.25 2.46 -2.09
CA LYS A 347 -23.08 1.97 -0.97
C LYS A 347 -23.85 3.10 -0.26
N PHE A 348 -23.39 4.35 -0.39
CA PHE A 348 -23.92 5.51 0.31
C PHE A 348 -24.50 6.59 -0.62
N HIS A 349 -23.91 6.79 -1.81
CA HIS A 349 -24.35 7.80 -2.79
C HIS A 349 -24.94 7.21 -4.08
N GLY A 350 -25.09 5.88 -4.18
CA GLY A 350 -25.62 5.19 -5.35
C GLY A 350 -24.63 5.10 -6.52
N THR A 351 -25.10 4.58 -7.66
CA THR A 351 -24.31 4.38 -8.88
C THR A 351 -24.64 5.36 -10.01
N ASP A 352 -25.51 6.35 -9.76
CA ASP A 352 -25.78 7.43 -10.70
C ASP A 352 -24.66 8.48 -10.61
N SER A 353 -23.92 8.69 -11.69
CA SER A 353 -22.71 9.52 -11.64
C SER A 353 -23.00 10.98 -11.29
N ASP A 354 -24.12 11.51 -11.79
CA ASP A 354 -24.46 12.93 -11.67
C ASP A 354 -24.97 13.26 -10.26
N SER A 355 -25.98 12.51 -9.80
CA SER A 355 -26.52 12.62 -8.44
C SER A 355 -25.45 12.34 -7.38
N SER A 356 -24.59 11.33 -7.60
CA SER A 356 -23.51 11.02 -6.67
C SER A 356 -22.45 12.11 -6.61
N ALA A 357 -22.00 12.65 -7.76
CA ALA A 357 -21.01 13.73 -7.77
C ALA A 357 -21.59 15.01 -7.15
N GLU A 358 -22.82 15.37 -7.49
CA GLU A 358 -23.55 16.51 -6.92
C GLU A 358 -23.68 16.39 -5.38
N CYS A 359 -24.15 15.24 -4.88
CA CYS A 359 -24.30 15.03 -3.45
C CYS A 359 -22.96 15.02 -2.73
N LEU A 360 -21.94 14.33 -3.24
CA LEU A 360 -20.61 14.33 -2.63
C LEU A 360 -20.03 15.74 -2.48
N ALA A 361 -20.14 16.58 -3.52
CA ALA A 361 -19.63 17.96 -3.45
C ALA A 361 -20.47 18.84 -2.51
N HIS A 362 -21.79 18.65 -2.47
CA HIS A 362 -22.69 19.33 -1.55
C HIS A 362 -22.43 18.95 -0.08
N ASP A 363 -22.48 17.66 0.21
CA ASP A 363 -22.44 17.13 1.58
C ASP A 363 -21.07 17.43 2.20
N ALA A 364 -19.99 17.38 1.41
CA ALA A 364 -18.66 17.82 1.82
C ALA A 364 -18.61 19.31 2.22
N LEU A 365 -19.30 20.20 1.49
CA LEU A 365 -19.41 21.62 1.85
C LEU A 365 -20.18 21.88 3.14
N LEU A 366 -20.99 20.92 3.60
CA LEU A 366 -21.66 20.97 4.91
C LEU A 366 -20.81 20.29 6.01
N GLU A 367 -20.18 19.16 5.73
CA GLU A 367 -19.60 18.27 6.75
C GLU A 367 -18.08 18.41 6.97
N HIS A 368 -17.31 19.05 6.09
CA HIS A 368 -15.83 19.08 6.21
C HIS A 368 -15.29 19.60 7.55
N MET A 369 -16.02 20.46 8.27
CA MET A 369 -15.62 20.91 9.61
C MET A 369 -15.78 19.83 10.70
N ARG A 370 -16.68 18.86 10.49
CA ARG A 370 -16.76 17.64 11.31
C ARG A 370 -15.60 16.71 10.99
N TRP A 371 -15.33 16.49 9.70
CA TRP A 371 -14.19 15.68 9.25
C TRP A 371 -12.88 16.25 9.79
N GLU A 372 -12.71 17.57 9.77
CA GLU A 372 -11.56 18.27 10.34
C GLU A 372 -11.38 17.98 11.84
N SER A 373 -12.45 18.11 12.62
CA SER A 373 -12.41 17.83 14.06
C SER A 373 -12.00 16.38 14.33
N GLN A 374 -12.53 15.42 13.56
CA GLN A 374 -12.18 14.01 13.67
C GLN A 374 -10.73 13.74 13.24
N ILE A 375 -10.24 14.41 12.20
CA ILE A 375 -8.84 14.27 11.75
C ILE A 375 -7.86 14.86 12.76
N GLU A 376 -8.18 16.01 13.37
CA GLU A 376 -7.38 16.49 14.49
C GLU A 376 -7.41 15.52 15.68
N GLU A 377 -8.57 14.95 16.02
CA GLU A 377 -8.74 14.09 17.20
C GLU A 377 -7.79 12.89 17.20
N TRP A 378 -7.64 12.17 16.08
CA TRP A 378 -6.71 11.03 16.00
C TRP A 378 -5.24 11.43 15.82
N GLN A 379 -4.95 12.61 15.24
CA GLN A 379 -3.57 13.08 15.07
C GLN A 379 -3.00 13.77 16.33
N ARG A 380 -3.87 14.40 17.14
CA ARG A 380 -3.47 15.23 18.28
C ARG A 380 -2.58 14.54 19.32
N PRO A 381 -2.80 13.27 19.73
CA PRO A 381 -1.95 12.62 20.73
C PRO A 381 -0.49 12.54 20.29
N ILE A 382 -0.25 12.13 19.04
CA ILE A 382 1.10 11.96 18.46
C ILE A 382 1.73 13.33 18.15
N LEU A 383 0.94 14.30 17.63
CA LEU A 383 1.43 15.67 17.37
C LEU A 383 1.74 16.48 18.64
N GLN A 384 1.31 16.02 19.82
CA GLN A 384 1.55 16.70 21.10
C GLN A 384 2.54 15.95 22.01
N ASP A 385 2.96 14.74 21.64
CA ASP A 385 4.00 14.02 22.34
C ASP A 385 5.38 14.65 22.06
N LYS A 386 6.04 15.11 23.12
CA LYS A 386 7.34 15.79 23.07
C LYS A 386 8.53 14.85 23.23
N ASN A 387 8.28 13.57 23.46
CA ASN A 387 9.32 12.54 23.45
C ASN A 387 9.65 12.13 22.01
N LEU A 388 8.67 12.23 21.09
CA LEU A 388 8.85 11.95 19.67
C LEU A 388 9.69 13.04 18.97
N PRO A 389 10.69 12.67 18.16
CA PRO A 389 11.42 13.63 17.32
C PRO A 389 10.50 14.33 16.33
N GLU A 390 10.66 15.64 16.11
CA GLU A 390 9.77 16.46 15.27
C GLU A 390 9.56 15.93 13.84
N TRP A 391 10.55 15.24 13.26
CA TRP A 391 10.46 14.62 11.94
C TRP A 391 9.53 13.39 11.90
N TYR A 392 9.38 12.68 13.02
CA TYR A 392 8.71 11.38 13.04
C TYR A 392 7.20 11.47 12.78
N PRO A 393 6.41 12.34 13.46
CA PRO A 393 5.01 12.54 13.12
C PRO A 393 4.79 13.02 11.68
N ILE A 394 5.71 13.83 11.13
CA ILE A 394 5.65 14.30 9.74
C ILE A 394 5.68 13.11 8.79
N THR A 395 6.63 12.18 8.96
CA THR A 395 6.72 10.97 8.15
C THR A 395 5.56 10.00 8.41
N LEU A 396 5.26 9.70 9.68
CA LEU A 396 4.24 8.73 10.07
C LEU A 396 2.87 9.02 9.43
N PHE A 397 2.43 10.28 9.47
CA PHE A 397 1.17 10.67 8.83
C PHE A 397 1.30 10.78 7.31
N ASN A 398 2.38 11.36 6.78
CA ASN A 398 2.48 11.58 5.33
C ASN A 398 2.73 10.30 4.51
N GLU A 399 3.31 9.22 5.07
CA GLU A 399 3.41 7.92 4.38
C GLU A 399 2.02 7.26 4.15
N LEU A 400 0.99 7.61 4.94
CA LEU A 400 -0.39 7.15 4.70
C LEU A 400 -0.98 7.63 3.37
N TYR A 401 -0.33 8.56 2.67
CA TYR A 401 -0.68 8.92 1.29
C TYR A 401 -0.82 7.69 0.39
N TYR A 402 -0.10 6.59 0.68
CA TYR A 402 -0.13 5.38 -0.11
C TYR A 402 -1.48 4.65 -0.07
N LEU A 403 -2.22 4.69 1.05
CA LEU A 403 -3.55 4.07 1.14
C LEU A 403 -4.58 4.77 0.22
N ASN A 404 -4.30 6.02 -0.20
CA ASN A 404 -5.04 6.73 -1.24
C ASN A 404 -4.40 6.54 -2.63
N ALA A 405 -3.12 6.89 -2.78
CA ALA A 405 -2.41 7.03 -4.07
C ALA A 405 -1.53 5.82 -4.46
N GLY A 406 -1.73 4.66 -3.85
CA GLY A 406 -1.14 3.36 -4.22
C GLY A 406 -1.99 2.58 -5.24
N GLY A 407 -2.67 3.27 -6.16
CA GLY A 407 -3.59 2.67 -7.12
C GLY A 407 -4.88 2.09 -6.50
N THR A 408 -5.23 2.48 -5.27
CA THR A 408 -6.19 1.79 -4.41
C THR A 408 -7.60 1.64 -5.02
N ILE A 409 -8.20 0.48 -4.77
CA ILE A 409 -9.56 0.09 -5.12
C ILE A 409 -10.23 -0.46 -3.86
N TRP A 410 -11.43 0.04 -3.53
CA TRP A 410 -12.26 -0.48 -2.46
C TRP A 410 -13.66 -0.76 -3.01
N THR A 411 -14.16 -1.99 -2.89
CA THR A 411 -15.46 -2.39 -3.43
C THR A 411 -16.64 -2.01 -2.51
N ASP A 412 -17.86 -1.95 -3.07
CA ASP A 412 -19.11 -1.87 -2.30
C ASP A 412 -19.44 -3.16 -1.51
N GLY A 413 -18.73 -4.25 -1.81
CA GLY A 413 -18.95 -5.59 -1.26
C GLY A 413 -20.00 -6.41 -2.00
N GLN A 414 -20.45 -5.99 -3.19
CA GLN A 414 -21.44 -6.71 -4.00
C GLN A 414 -20.81 -7.59 -5.10
N PRO A 415 -21.50 -8.65 -5.57
CA PRO A 415 -21.07 -9.46 -6.71
C PRO A 415 -20.79 -8.65 -7.99
N PRO A 416 -19.79 -9.04 -8.80
CA PRO A 416 -19.46 -8.32 -10.04
C PRO A 416 -20.59 -8.42 -11.07
N LYS A 417 -20.90 -7.28 -11.72
CA LYS A 417 -21.95 -7.16 -12.74
C LYS A 417 -21.75 -8.08 -13.97
N ASN A 418 -20.50 -8.23 -14.38
CA ASN A 418 -20.13 -8.93 -15.62
C ASN A 418 -19.31 -10.18 -15.29
N THR A 419 -19.93 -11.35 -15.40
CA THR A 419 -19.28 -12.67 -15.25
C THR A 419 -19.04 -13.38 -16.59
N GLY A 420 -19.26 -12.67 -17.70
CA GLY A 420 -19.19 -13.20 -19.06
C GLY A 420 -17.77 -13.41 -19.58
N LEU A 421 -17.44 -14.67 -19.87
CA LEU A 421 -16.20 -15.22 -20.43
C LEU A 421 -14.97 -15.26 -19.51
N SER A 422 -14.48 -16.50 -19.31
CA SER A 422 -13.08 -16.86 -19.02
C SER A 422 -12.46 -16.27 -17.73
N SER A 423 -12.55 -16.95 -16.60
CA SER A 423 -12.00 -18.32 -16.53
C SER A 423 -12.64 -19.22 -15.48
N ALA A 424 -12.77 -20.51 -15.84
CA ALA A 424 -13.04 -21.57 -14.90
C ALA A 424 -11.74 -21.93 -14.15
N THR A 425 -11.54 -21.31 -12.99
CA THR A 425 -10.96 -22.05 -11.85
C THR A 425 -12.01 -23.07 -11.45
N GLU A 426 -11.88 -24.33 -11.89
CA GLU A 426 -12.76 -25.38 -11.39
C GLU A 426 -12.61 -25.49 -9.87
N PRO A 427 -13.70 -25.52 -9.09
CA PRO A 427 -13.63 -25.82 -7.67
C PRO A 427 -12.95 -27.18 -7.50
N PHE A 428 -11.84 -27.22 -6.77
CA PHE A 428 -11.07 -28.43 -6.58
C PHE A 428 -11.93 -29.54 -5.95
N SER A 429 -12.18 -30.63 -6.67
CA SER A 429 -12.94 -31.75 -6.10
C SER A 429 -12.06 -32.64 -5.21
N LEU A 430 -12.49 -32.73 -3.96
CA LEU A 430 -12.01 -33.68 -2.96
C LEU A 430 -12.28 -35.15 -3.30
N ASP A 431 -13.06 -35.48 -4.35
CA ASP A 431 -13.17 -36.86 -4.86
C ASP A 431 -11.79 -37.46 -5.18
N THR A 432 -10.87 -36.60 -5.65
CA THR A 432 -9.46 -36.95 -5.90
C THR A 432 -8.72 -37.42 -4.64
N PHE A 433 -9.09 -36.90 -3.46
CA PHE A 433 -8.55 -37.33 -2.17
C PHE A 433 -9.37 -38.45 -1.52
N SER A 434 -10.69 -38.52 -1.78
CA SER A 434 -11.60 -39.55 -1.24
C SER A 434 -11.12 -40.97 -1.52
N THR A 435 -10.56 -41.21 -2.71
CA THR A 435 -9.98 -42.52 -3.07
C THR A 435 -8.74 -42.93 -2.24
N ALA A 436 -8.12 -41.99 -1.51
CA ALA A 436 -6.95 -42.23 -0.65
C ALA A 436 -7.29 -42.33 0.86
N THR A 437 -8.52 -42.01 1.29
CA THR A 437 -8.89 -41.91 2.72
C THR A 437 -9.67 -43.10 3.28
N ASN A 438 -9.79 -44.21 2.53
CA ASN A 438 -10.50 -45.44 2.91
C ASN A 438 -10.20 -45.93 4.35
N GLY A 439 -11.03 -45.51 5.32
CA GLY A 439 -11.10 -46.09 6.67
C GLY A 439 -10.44 -45.35 7.84
N VAL A 440 -10.12 -44.05 7.77
CA VAL A 440 -9.45 -43.33 8.89
C VAL A 440 -10.15 -42.02 9.29
N THR A 441 -11.01 -42.10 10.30
CA THR A 441 -11.96 -41.04 10.76
C THR A 441 -11.35 -39.79 11.38
N ASP A 442 -10.06 -39.81 11.71
CA ASP A 442 -9.44 -38.81 12.62
C ASP A 442 -8.66 -37.70 11.88
N VAL A 443 -8.33 -37.90 10.61
CA VAL A 443 -7.81 -36.83 9.73
C VAL A 443 -8.93 -36.11 8.97
N ASP A 444 -10.15 -36.65 9.02
CA ASP A 444 -11.34 -36.04 8.43
C ASP A 444 -11.66 -34.66 9.03
N GLY A 445 -11.24 -34.37 10.27
CA GLY A 445 -11.53 -33.09 10.93
C GLY A 445 -11.07 -31.86 10.16
N ILE A 446 -9.77 -31.76 9.87
CA ILE A 446 -9.20 -30.62 9.15
C ILE A 446 -9.57 -30.64 7.66
N LEU A 447 -9.62 -31.84 7.05
CA LEU A 447 -9.99 -32.00 5.64
C LEU A 447 -11.47 -31.65 5.39
N HIS A 448 -12.38 -31.94 6.33
CA HIS A 448 -13.79 -31.54 6.25
C HIS A 448 -13.98 -30.04 6.49
N MET A 449 -13.16 -29.40 7.33
CA MET A 449 -13.17 -27.93 7.44
C MET A 449 -12.69 -27.28 6.13
N VAL A 450 -11.65 -27.80 5.49
CA VAL A 450 -11.23 -27.39 4.14
C VAL A 450 -12.32 -27.69 3.11
N ALA A 451 -13.01 -28.83 3.18
CA ALA A 451 -14.13 -29.19 2.30
C ALA A 451 -15.29 -28.18 2.39
N ALA A 452 -15.75 -27.89 3.61
CA ALA A 452 -16.82 -26.93 3.83
C ALA A 452 -16.43 -25.52 3.33
N ALA A 453 -15.22 -25.05 3.70
CA ALA A 453 -14.70 -23.77 3.26
C ALA A 453 -14.56 -23.68 1.73
N THR A 454 -14.18 -24.77 1.04
CA THR A 454 -14.05 -24.81 -0.42
C THR A 454 -15.37 -24.98 -1.17
N SER A 455 -16.36 -25.69 -0.60
CA SER A 455 -17.66 -25.97 -1.23
C SER A 455 -18.62 -24.78 -1.36
N SER A 456 -18.26 -23.63 -0.77
CA SER A 456 -19.04 -22.38 -0.85
C SER A 456 -19.04 -21.81 -2.28
N SER A 457 -19.99 -22.28 -3.11
CA SER A 457 -20.10 -21.93 -4.54
C SER A 457 -21.02 -20.75 -4.84
N THR A 458 -21.35 -19.95 -3.83
CA THR A 458 -22.18 -18.74 -3.96
C THR A 458 -21.51 -17.72 -4.90
N PRO A 459 -22.25 -17.01 -5.79
CA PRO A 459 -21.69 -15.92 -6.59
C PRO A 459 -21.33 -14.72 -5.69
N ALA A 460 -20.11 -14.77 -5.15
CA ALA A 460 -19.57 -13.83 -4.17
C ALA A 460 -19.06 -12.54 -4.82
N ALA A 461 -18.90 -11.49 -4.01
CA ALA A 461 -18.15 -10.28 -4.39
C ALA A 461 -16.67 -10.61 -4.63
N ALA A 462 -16.07 -11.33 -3.69
CA ALA A 462 -14.74 -11.88 -3.80
C ALA A 462 -14.61 -13.14 -2.94
N MET A 463 -13.44 -13.78 -3.02
CA MET A 463 -13.12 -14.99 -2.28
C MET A 463 -13.39 -14.89 -0.77
N GLY A 464 -12.97 -13.80 -0.12
CA GLY A 464 -13.06 -13.63 1.33
C GLY A 464 -14.48 -13.42 1.86
N THR A 465 -15.44 -12.98 1.04
CA THR A 465 -16.82 -12.72 1.53
C THR A 465 -17.59 -13.99 1.86
N THR A 466 -17.13 -15.17 1.43
CA THR A 466 -17.70 -16.47 1.86
C THR A 466 -17.27 -16.87 3.28
N LEU A 467 -16.46 -16.04 3.95
CA LEU A 467 -15.89 -16.27 5.29
C LEU A 467 -16.35 -15.20 6.32
N LEU A 468 -17.41 -14.46 6.01
CA LEU A 468 -18.11 -13.59 6.97
C LEU A 468 -19.17 -14.42 7.69
N LEU A 469 -19.27 -14.27 9.01
CA LEU A 469 -20.35 -14.87 9.80
C LEU A 469 -21.64 -14.04 9.77
N ASP A 470 -22.77 -14.68 10.09
CA ASP A 470 -24.06 -14.02 10.22
C ASP A 470 -24.00 -12.85 11.22
N GLY A 471 -24.08 -11.63 10.71
CA GLY A 471 -24.03 -10.38 11.49
C GLY A 471 -22.74 -9.55 11.35
N GLU A 472 -21.67 -10.07 10.72
CA GLU A 472 -20.49 -9.25 10.41
C GLU A 472 -20.78 -8.27 9.26
N GLU A 473 -20.29 -7.02 9.33
CA GLU A 473 -20.46 -6.09 8.20
C GLU A 473 -19.52 -6.47 7.06
N ASN A 474 -20.09 -6.75 5.88
CA ASN A 474 -19.33 -6.69 4.64
C ASN A 474 -18.91 -5.22 4.36
N VAL A 475 -17.73 -4.85 4.87
CA VAL A 475 -17.10 -3.56 4.59
C VAL A 475 -16.55 -3.44 3.15
N GLY A 476 -16.67 -4.48 2.32
CA GLY A 476 -16.08 -4.54 0.99
C GLY A 476 -14.65 -5.08 0.98
N GLN A 477 -14.05 -5.17 -0.19
CA GLN A 477 -12.69 -5.67 -0.41
C GLN A 477 -11.76 -4.53 -0.73
N LEU A 478 -10.48 -4.65 -0.34
CA LEU A 478 -9.42 -3.70 -0.63
C LEU A 478 -8.39 -4.32 -1.58
N LEU A 479 -8.04 -3.61 -2.64
CA LEU A 479 -6.81 -3.84 -3.41
C LEU A 479 -5.98 -2.55 -3.44
N TYR A 480 -4.68 -2.64 -3.17
CA TYR A 480 -3.69 -1.65 -3.57
C TYR A 480 -2.55 -2.31 -4.34
N LEU A 481 -1.80 -1.52 -5.11
CA LEU A 481 -0.64 -2.03 -5.82
C LEU A 481 0.56 -2.15 -4.89
N GLU A 482 1.51 -3.00 -5.28
CA GLU A 482 2.82 -3.11 -4.64
C GLU A 482 3.67 -1.86 -4.90
N GLY A 483 3.69 -1.39 -6.15
CA GLY A 483 4.28 -0.11 -6.55
C GLY A 483 3.75 0.38 -7.89
N MET A 484 3.96 1.65 -8.25
CA MET A 484 3.54 2.16 -9.57
C MET A 484 4.27 1.45 -10.74
N GLU A 485 5.50 1.01 -10.48
CA GLU A 485 6.33 0.21 -11.39
C GLU A 485 5.94 -1.29 -11.37
N TYR A 486 5.53 -1.82 -10.22
CA TYR A 486 5.28 -3.24 -9.99
C TYR A 486 3.78 -3.48 -9.83
N ASN A 487 3.12 -3.73 -10.96
CA ASN A 487 1.67 -3.73 -11.05
C ASN A 487 1.11 -5.10 -10.60
N MET A 488 1.08 -5.32 -9.28
CA MET A 488 0.57 -6.55 -8.64
C MET A 488 -0.30 -6.15 -7.43
N TRP A 489 -1.47 -6.77 -7.27
CA TRP A 489 -2.43 -6.38 -6.23
C TRP A 489 -2.16 -7.09 -4.89
N ASN A 490 -2.05 -6.33 -3.80
CA ASN A 490 -1.83 -6.82 -2.44
C ASN A 490 -0.66 -7.82 -2.33
N THR A 491 0.51 -7.50 -2.92
CA THR A 491 1.70 -8.35 -2.78
C THR A 491 2.00 -8.61 -1.31
N TYR A 492 1.98 -9.88 -0.91
CA TYR A 492 1.67 -10.27 0.46
C TYR A 492 2.91 -10.33 1.37
N ASP A 493 4.06 -10.65 0.81
CA ASP A 493 5.36 -10.59 1.47
C ASP A 493 5.84 -9.14 1.70
N VAL A 494 5.28 -8.17 0.97
CA VAL A 494 5.42 -6.71 1.15
C VAL A 494 4.37 -6.19 2.13
N HIS A 495 3.12 -6.64 1.98
CA HIS A 495 2.01 -6.33 2.87
C HIS A 495 2.32 -6.66 4.33
N PHE A 496 3.07 -7.73 4.62
CA PHE A 496 3.65 -8.05 5.94
C PHE A 496 4.23 -6.84 6.71
N TYR A 497 4.90 -5.93 6.01
CA TYR A 497 5.49 -4.71 6.58
C TYR A 497 4.47 -3.56 6.62
N ALA A 498 3.67 -3.41 5.56
CA ALA A 498 2.74 -2.30 5.38
C ALA A 498 1.45 -2.41 6.21
N SER A 499 1.02 -3.64 6.54
CA SER A 499 -0.29 -3.94 7.11
C SER A 499 -0.49 -3.38 8.51
N PHE A 500 0.59 -3.03 9.23
CA PHE A 500 0.52 -2.26 10.48
C PHE A 500 -0.29 -0.95 10.34
N ALA A 501 -0.24 -0.28 9.18
CA ALA A 501 -1.04 0.91 8.92
C ALA A 501 -2.53 0.60 8.74
N LEU A 502 -2.89 -0.57 8.19
CA LEU A 502 -4.29 -0.98 8.02
C LEU A 502 -4.89 -1.52 9.32
N ILE A 503 -4.23 -2.43 10.03
CA ILE A 503 -4.75 -2.98 11.30
C ILE A 503 -4.93 -1.88 12.36
N SER A 504 -4.05 -0.86 12.39
CA SER A 504 -4.11 0.24 13.37
C SER A 504 -5.23 1.25 13.08
N LEU A 505 -5.65 1.41 11.83
CA LEU A 505 -6.54 2.51 11.40
C LEU A 505 -7.86 2.03 10.79
N PHE A 506 -7.89 0.85 10.19
CA PHE A 506 -9.04 0.27 9.48
C PHE A 506 -9.07 -1.27 9.67
N PRO A 507 -9.16 -1.79 10.91
CA PRO A 507 -9.07 -3.22 11.19
C PRO A 507 -10.04 -4.09 10.37
N GLU A 508 -11.28 -3.64 10.09
CA GLU A 508 -12.21 -4.42 9.26
C GLU A 508 -11.78 -4.54 7.78
N LEU A 509 -11.01 -3.57 7.27
CA LEU A 509 -10.41 -3.67 5.94
C LEU A 509 -9.24 -4.66 5.93
N GLU A 510 -8.42 -4.66 6.97
CA GLU A 510 -7.35 -5.66 7.14
C GLU A 510 -7.96 -7.07 7.24
N LEU A 511 -8.94 -7.29 8.13
CA LEU A 511 -9.61 -8.58 8.28
C LEU A 511 -10.25 -9.07 6.97
N ASN A 512 -10.85 -8.18 6.16
CA ASN A 512 -11.39 -8.57 4.87
C ASN A 512 -10.32 -8.88 3.82
N LEU A 513 -9.20 -8.16 3.82
CA LEU A 513 -8.04 -8.49 2.98
C LEU A 513 -7.46 -9.85 3.41
N GLN A 514 -7.31 -10.11 4.71
CA GLN A 514 -6.85 -11.41 5.20
C GLN A 514 -7.85 -12.53 4.89
N ARG A 515 -9.18 -12.31 4.94
CA ARG A 515 -10.19 -13.30 4.50
C ARG A 515 -10.01 -13.69 3.03
N ASP A 516 -9.68 -12.75 2.15
CA ASP A 516 -9.36 -13.04 0.75
C ASP A 516 -8.15 -13.99 0.63
N PHE A 517 -7.08 -13.76 1.42
CA PHE A 517 -5.91 -14.65 1.46
C PHE A 517 -6.16 -16.00 2.12
N VAL A 518 -6.93 -16.05 3.22
CA VAL A 518 -7.38 -17.30 3.87
C VAL A 518 -8.08 -18.21 2.86
N ARG A 519 -9.02 -17.66 2.08
CA ARG A 519 -9.69 -18.42 1.02
C ARG A 519 -8.73 -18.80 -0.11
N ALA A 520 -7.79 -17.92 -0.48
CA ALA A 520 -6.80 -18.16 -1.51
C ALA A 520 -5.86 -19.34 -1.18
N VAL A 521 -5.38 -19.45 0.07
CA VAL A 521 -4.54 -20.59 0.53
C VAL A 521 -5.21 -21.93 0.23
N LEU A 522 -6.52 -22.01 0.44
CA LEU A 522 -7.34 -23.21 0.22
C LEU A 522 -7.72 -23.47 -1.26
N LEU A 523 -7.22 -22.69 -2.22
CA LEU A 523 -7.41 -22.95 -3.65
C LEU A 523 -6.19 -23.59 -4.32
N HIS A 524 -6.46 -24.39 -5.35
CA HIS A 524 -5.49 -24.89 -6.32
C HIS A 524 -5.89 -24.39 -7.73
N ASP A 525 -4.89 -23.97 -8.50
CA ASP A 525 -5.02 -23.68 -9.93
C ASP A 525 -3.92 -24.43 -10.70
N PRO A 526 -4.24 -25.55 -11.36
CA PRO A 526 -3.28 -26.36 -12.10
C PRO A 526 -2.88 -25.74 -13.46
N ARG A 527 -3.48 -24.62 -13.88
CA ARG A 527 -3.14 -23.95 -15.15
C ARG A 527 -1.67 -23.55 -15.14
N LEU A 528 -0.89 -24.04 -16.10
CA LEU A 528 0.54 -23.82 -16.14
C LEU A 528 0.91 -22.38 -16.55
N ARG A 529 1.73 -21.74 -15.73
CA ARG A 529 2.40 -20.46 -16.02
C ARG A 529 3.90 -20.70 -16.29
N ARG A 530 4.54 -19.78 -17.01
CA ARG A 530 6.00 -19.79 -17.22
C ARG A 530 6.65 -18.62 -16.49
N THR A 531 7.63 -18.90 -15.65
CA THR A 531 8.40 -17.89 -14.92
C THR A 531 9.51 -17.30 -15.80
N LEU A 532 10.01 -16.13 -15.42
CA LEU A 532 11.15 -15.48 -16.05
C LEU A 532 12.46 -16.21 -15.73
N ASN A 533 12.61 -16.84 -14.56
CA ASN A 533 13.77 -17.71 -14.32
C ASN A 533 13.80 -18.88 -15.35
N GLY A 534 12.63 -19.36 -15.81
CA GLY A 534 12.46 -20.15 -17.02
C GLY A 534 11.64 -21.43 -16.85
N ALA A 535 11.28 -21.77 -15.61
CA ALA A 535 10.46 -22.91 -15.23
C ALA A 535 9.01 -22.79 -15.73
N THR A 536 8.31 -23.93 -15.78
CA THR A 536 6.88 -24.02 -16.05
C THR A 536 6.23 -24.67 -14.84
N VAL A 537 5.30 -23.97 -14.18
CA VAL A 537 4.79 -24.30 -12.84
C VAL A 537 3.27 -24.10 -12.79
N PRO A 538 2.52 -24.73 -11.86
CA PRO A 538 1.11 -24.42 -11.62
C PRO A 538 0.91 -22.94 -11.28
N ARG A 539 -0.26 -22.36 -11.57
CA ARG A 539 -0.54 -20.96 -11.22
C ARG A 539 -0.70 -20.76 -9.71
N LYS A 540 -1.32 -21.71 -9.01
CA LYS A 540 -1.52 -21.67 -7.55
C LYS A 540 -1.54 -23.09 -6.99
N VAL A 541 -0.77 -23.36 -5.95
CA VAL A 541 -0.72 -24.68 -5.28
C VAL A 541 -1.51 -24.61 -3.96
N LEU A 542 -2.22 -25.70 -3.62
CA LEU A 542 -2.99 -25.81 -2.38
C LEU A 542 -2.07 -25.71 -1.15
N GLY A 543 -2.50 -25.01 -0.10
CA GLY A 543 -1.68 -24.79 1.10
C GLY A 543 -0.59 -23.72 0.94
N VAL A 544 -0.40 -23.16 -0.26
CA VAL A 544 0.51 -22.02 -0.47
C VAL A 544 -0.29 -20.72 -0.42
N VAL A 545 0.23 -19.71 0.28
CA VAL A 545 -0.19 -18.32 0.17
C VAL A 545 0.22 -17.79 -1.23
N PRO A 546 -0.68 -17.17 -2.02
CA PRO A 546 -0.24 -16.53 -3.25
C PRO A 546 0.67 -15.33 -2.93
N HIS A 547 1.64 -15.05 -3.82
CA HIS A 547 2.44 -13.82 -3.74
C HIS A 547 1.54 -12.59 -3.82
N ASP A 548 0.57 -12.60 -4.75
CA ASP A 548 -0.34 -11.49 -5.00
C ASP A 548 -1.74 -11.97 -5.40
N MET A 549 -2.72 -11.07 -5.26
CA MET A 549 -4.13 -11.31 -5.53
C MET A 549 -4.49 -11.34 -7.03
N GLY A 550 -3.50 -11.33 -7.92
CA GLY A 550 -3.65 -11.30 -9.37
C GLY A 550 -3.44 -9.89 -9.94
N LEU A 551 -3.90 -9.71 -11.19
CA LEU A 551 -3.71 -8.44 -11.91
C LEU A 551 -4.84 -8.10 -12.90
N ASN A 552 -5.10 -8.99 -13.85
CA ASN A 552 -6.10 -8.78 -14.91
C ASN A 552 -7.49 -9.23 -14.49
N ASP A 553 -7.56 -10.13 -13.50
CA ASP A 553 -8.76 -10.71 -12.90
C ASP A 553 -8.49 -10.96 -11.41
N PRO A 554 -8.36 -9.90 -10.57
CA PRO A 554 -8.01 -10.07 -9.17
C PRO A 554 -9.04 -10.95 -8.44
N TRP A 555 -8.61 -11.60 -7.37
CA TRP A 555 -9.35 -12.66 -6.65
C TRP A 555 -9.58 -13.97 -7.42
N TYR A 556 -9.36 -14.03 -8.75
CA TYR A 556 -9.63 -15.23 -9.57
C TYR A 556 -8.42 -15.71 -10.41
N GLU A 557 -7.56 -14.81 -10.88
CA GLU A 557 -6.30 -15.12 -11.57
C GLU A 557 -5.08 -14.75 -10.68
N LEU A 558 -4.97 -15.43 -9.54
CA LEU A 558 -3.90 -15.27 -8.54
C LEU A 558 -2.48 -15.42 -9.11
N ASN A 559 -1.49 -14.88 -8.40
CA ASN A 559 -0.07 -14.87 -8.78
C ASN A 559 0.18 -14.23 -10.15
N ALA A 560 0.07 -12.90 -10.25
CA ALA A 560 0.64 -12.15 -11.34
C ALA A 560 2.17 -12.29 -11.36
N TYR A 561 2.83 -12.23 -10.19
CA TYR A 561 4.27 -12.30 -9.99
C TYR A 561 4.93 -13.47 -10.73
N MET A 562 5.89 -13.14 -11.60
CA MET A 562 6.40 -14.06 -12.61
C MET A 562 7.92 -14.21 -12.65
N LEU A 563 8.68 -13.56 -11.76
CA LEU A 563 10.14 -13.70 -11.77
C LEU A 563 10.56 -15.11 -11.31
N HIS A 564 10.12 -15.49 -10.10
CA HIS A 564 10.31 -16.80 -9.49
C HIS A 564 8.99 -17.60 -9.40
N ASP A 565 9.07 -18.80 -8.83
CA ASP A 565 7.91 -19.63 -8.48
C ASP A 565 7.57 -19.41 -6.99
N PRO A 566 6.45 -18.73 -6.66
CA PRO A 566 6.08 -18.45 -5.28
C PRO A 566 5.66 -19.71 -4.51
N SER A 567 5.35 -20.83 -5.18
CA SER A 567 5.07 -22.10 -4.49
C SER A 567 6.30 -22.72 -3.80
N ARG A 568 7.50 -22.18 -4.06
CA ARG A 568 8.73 -22.53 -3.35
C ARG A 568 9.16 -21.49 -2.31
N TRP A 569 8.42 -20.39 -2.11
CA TRP A 569 8.88 -19.33 -1.22
C TRP A 569 8.79 -19.71 0.25
N LYS A 570 9.79 -19.29 1.03
CA LYS A 570 9.99 -19.68 2.44
C LYS A 570 9.40 -18.69 3.45
N ASP A 571 9.04 -17.49 3.02
CA ASP A 571 8.51 -16.42 3.87
C ASP A 571 6.98 -16.23 3.74
N LEU A 572 6.38 -16.39 2.56
CA LEU A 572 4.93 -16.17 2.33
C LEU A 572 4.02 -16.91 3.33
N ASN A 573 4.22 -18.22 3.52
CA ASN A 573 3.41 -19.01 4.44
C ASN A 573 3.63 -18.60 5.92
N PRO A 574 4.87 -18.48 6.44
CA PRO A 574 5.11 -17.92 7.77
C PRO A 574 4.54 -16.51 7.99
N LYS A 575 4.71 -15.59 7.03
CA LYS A 575 4.18 -14.22 7.07
C LYS A 575 2.65 -14.18 7.12
N PHE A 576 1.96 -15.15 6.50
CA PHE A 576 0.51 -15.29 6.59
C PHE A 576 0.05 -15.73 7.98
N VAL A 577 0.67 -16.78 8.53
CA VAL A 577 0.32 -17.26 9.87
C VAL A 577 0.58 -16.19 10.93
N LEU A 578 1.64 -15.39 10.76
CA LEU A 578 1.95 -14.24 11.61
C LEU A 578 0.94 -13.10 11.49
N GLN A 579 0.56 -12.66 10.29
CA GLN A 579 -0.42 -11.60 10.10
C GLN A 579 -1.81 -12.02 10.60
N VAL A 580 -2.29 -13.21 10.21
CA VAL A 580 -3.55 -13.77 10.70
C VAL A 580 -3.59 -13.78 12.23
N TYR A 581 -2.53 -14.24 12.90
CA TYR A 581 -2.49 -14.24 14.36
C TYR A 581 -2.40 -12.82 14.96
N ARG A 582 -1.61 -11.90 14.37
CA ARG A 582 -1.58 -10.48 14.77
C ARG A 582 -2.98 -9.88 14.79
N ASP A 583 -3.75 -10.13 13.72
CA ASP A 583 -5.04 -9.48 13.51
C ASP A 583 -6.13 -10.10 14.38
N VAL A 584 -6.09 -11.42 14.60
CA VAL A 584 -6.90 -12.09 15.63
C VAL A 584 -6.57 -11.54 17.03
N ALA A 585 -5.29 -11.37 17.37
CA ALA A 585 -4.87 -10.86 18.67
C ALA A 585 -5.26 -9.38 18.87
N ALA A 586 -5.16 -8.54 17.83
CA ALA A 586 -5.40 -7.10 17.94
C ALA A 586 -6.88 -6.69 17.79
N THR A 587 -7.68 -7.41 17.01
CA THR A 587 -9.13 -7.13 16.88
C THR A 587 -9.98 -7.94 17.86
N GLY A 588 -9.47 -9.06 18.33
CA GLY A 588 -10.24 -10.05 19.06
C GLY A 588 -11.32 -10.76 18.23
N ASN A 589 -11.30 -10.68 16.89
CA ASN A 589 -12.35 -11.27 16.05
C ASN A 589 -12.26 -12.82 16.03
N VAL A 590 -13.06 -13.44 16.90
CA VAL A 590 -13.21 -14.88 17.08
C VAL A 590 -13.74 -15.59 15.82
N GLY A 591 -14.60 -14.92 15.04
CA GLY A 591 -15.16 -15.46 13.80
C GLY A 591 -14.13 -15.57 12.69
N PHE A 592 -13.33 -14.51 12.51
CA PHE A 592 -12.17 -14.53 11.63
C PHE A 592 -11.15 -15.60 12.06
N ALA A 593 -10.89 -15.76 13.37
CA ALA A 593 -9.98 -16.79 13.86
C ALA A 593 -10.43 -18.22 13.47
N ALA A 594 -11.73 -18.53 13.61
CA ALA A 594 -12.30 -19.80 13.18
C ALA A 594 -12.20 -20.01 11.66
N ALA A 595 -12.52 -18.98 10.87
CA ALA A 595 -12.45 -19.05 9.41
C ALA A 595 -11.00 -19.21 8.90
N ALA A 596 -10.02 -18.63 9.60
CA ALA A 596 -8.62 -18.65 9.22
C ALA A 596 -7.87 -19.93 9.62
N TRP A 597 -8.30 -20.61 10.70
CA TRP A 597 -7.61 -21.80 11.23
C TRP A 597 -7.31 -22.90 10.17
N PRO A 598 -8.25 -23.31 9.30
CA PRO A 598 -7.97 -24.32 8.28
C PRO A 598 -6.89 -23.88 7.27
N ALA A 599 -6.85 -22.59 6.93
CA ALA A 599 -5.80 -22.05 6.07
C ALA A 599 -4.44 -21.98 6.78
N VAL A 600 -4.42 -21.59 8.06
CA VAL A 600 -3.20 -21.59 8.89
C VAL A 600 -2.60 -22.99 9.00
N TYR A 601 -3.42 -24.01 9.31
CA TYR A 601 -2.95 -25.39 9.39
C TYR A 601 -2.37 -25.88 8.05
N MET A 602 -3.09 -25.64 6.94
CA MET A 602 -2.66 -26.03 5.60
C MET A 602 -1.40 -25.29 5.15
N ALA A 603 -1.22 -24.03 5.55
CA ALA A 603 -0.01 -23.26 5.30
C ALA A 603 1.21 -23.83 6.03
N MET A 604 1.06 -24.21 7.30
CA MET A 604 2.14 -24.86 8.06
C MET A 604 2.44 -26.26 7.53
N ALA A 605 1.41 -27.06 7.21
CA ALA A 605 1.56 -28.40 6.65
C ALA A 605 2.21 -28.42 5.26
N TYR A 606 2.01 -27.37 4.45
CA TYR A 606 2.74 -27.20 3.19
C TYR A 606 4.24 -26.95 3.41
N MET A 607 4.61 -26.17 4.43
CA MET A 607 6.01 -25.80 4.69
C MET A 607 6.90 -26.95 5.15
N ASP A 608 6.32 -28.01 5.70
CA ASP A 608 7.01 -29.23 6.15
C ASP A 608 7.93 -29.84 5.07
N GLN A 609 7.60 -29.71 3.80
CA GLN A 609 8.42 -30.26 2.70
C GLN A 609 9.77 -29.53 2.49
N PHE A 610 10.00 -28.43 3.20
CA PHE A 610 11.24 -27.67 3.19
C PHE A 610 12.12 -27.93 4.42
N ASP A 611 11.68 -28.76 5.35
CA ASP A 611 12.49 -29.40 6.40
C ASP A 611 13.07 -30.70 5.82
N ARG A 612 14.37 -30.70 5.46
CA ARG A 612 14.96 -31.77 4.64
C ARG A 612 15.88 -32.70 5.40
N ASP A 613 16.46 -32.23 6.50
CA ASP A 613 17.27 -33.06 7.39
C ASP A 613 16.49 -33.56 8.62
N GLY A 614 15.28 -33.04 8.85
CA GLY A 614 14.35 -33.51 9.88
C GLY A 614 14.53 -32.85 11.23
N ASP A 615 15.28 -31.74 11.33
CA ASP A 615 15.55 -31.06 12.60
C ASP A 615 14.51 -30.02 13.02
N GLY A 616 13.45 -29.81 12.23
CA GLY A 616 12.35 -28.91 12.55
C GLY A 616 12.45 -27.53 11.90
N MET A 617 13.59 -27.14 11.33
CA MET A 617 13.76 -25.90 10.55
C MET A 617 13.36 -26.08 9.08
N ILE A 618 13.38 -24.98 8.31
CA ILE A 618 13.17 -24.99 6.85
C ILE A 618 14.42 -24.44 6.14
N GLU A 619 14.83 -25.08 5.03
CA GLU A 619 15.99 -24.66 4.23
C GLU A 619 15.61 -23.90 2.95
N ASN A 620 16.21 -22.73 2.76
CA ASN A 620 16.28 -22.04 1.48
C ASN A 620 17.15 -22.78 0.46
N GLU A 621 16.83 -22.62 -0.83
CA GLU A 621 17.24 -23.57 -1.88
C GLU A 621 18.40 -23.12 -2.78
N SER A 622 19.34 -22.34 -2.23
CA SER A 622 20.47 -21.74 -2.97
C SER A 622 20.03 -20.91 -4.19
N ARG A 623 18.85 -20.31 -4.10
CA ARG A 623 18.16 -19.48 -5.11
C ARG A 623 17.34 -18.40 -4.38
N PRO A 624 16.85 -17.36 -5.04
CA PRO A 624 15.87 -16.46 -4.45
C PRO A 624 14.51 -17.18 -4.33
N ASP A 625 14.07 -17.35 -3.09
CA ASP A 625 12.83 -18.02 -2.67
C ASP A 625 12.21 -17.33 -1.44
N GLN A 626 12.23 -16.00 -1.42
CA GLN A 626 11.60 -15.10 -0.44
C GLN A 626 11.64 -13.63 -0.97
N THR A 627 11.04 -12.65 -0.26
CA THR A 627 10.88 -11.23 -0.69
C THR A 627 12.13 -10.55 -1.28
N TYR A 628 13.34 -10.89 -0.83
CA TYR A 628 14.60 -10.50 -1.47
C TYR A 628 14.85 -11.38 -2.71
N ASP A 629 14.02 -11.19 -3.74
CA ASP A 629 13.89 -12.06 -4.90
C ASP A 629 15.05 -12.01 -5.92
N LEU A 630 16.11 -11.25 -5.62
CA LEU A 630 17.41 -11.27 -6.31
C LEU A 630 18.58 -11.60 -5.36
N TRP A 631 18.35 -11.83 -4.06
CA TRP A 631 19.37 -12.26 -3.11
C TRP A 631 19.16 -13.75 -2.79
N SER A 632 20.17 -14.58 -3.08
CA SER A 632 20.07 -16.03 -2.89
C SER A 632 20.45 -16.42 -1.47
N VAL A 633 19.66 -17.33 -0.89
CA VAL A 633 19.79 -17.84 0.48
C VAL A 633 19.96 -19.37 0.41
N SER A 634 20.72 -19.99 1.30
CA SER A 634 20.96 -21.44 1.26
C SER A 634 21.03 -22.08 2.66
N GLY A 635 20.24 -23.15 2.87
CA GLY A 635 20.11 -23.76 4.20
C GLY A 635 19.18 -22.95 5.11
N VAL A 636 19.34 -23.06 6.42
CA VAL A 636 18.57 -22.27 7.39
C VAL A 636 19.07 -20.82 7.34
N SER A 637 18.18 -19.84 7.34
CA SER A 637 18.55 -18.41 7.30
C SER A 637 18.02 -17.64 8.51
N ALA A 638 18.66 -16.52 8.86
CA ALA A 638 18.18 -15.68 9.96
C ALA A 638 16.75 -15.18 9.69
N TYR A 639 16.51 -14.67 8.48
CA TYR A 639 15.23 -14.11 8.06
C TYR A 639 14.11 -15.16 8.05
N THR A 640 14.22 -16.19 7.21
CA THR A 640 13.17 -17.21 7.03
C THR A 640 13.05 -18.14 8.22
N GLY A 641 14.16 -18.47 8.88
CA GLY A 641 14.19 -19.28 10.09
C GLY A 641 13.54 -18.55 11.27
N GLY A 642 13.84 -17.26 11.46
CA GLY A 642 13.18 -16.44 12.48
C GLY A 642 11.67 -16.34 12.24
N LEU A 643 11.25 -16.10 10.99
CA LEU A 643 9.84 -16.08 10.59
C LEU A 643 9.15 -17.43 10.84
N TRP A 644 9.80 -18.55 10.52
CA TRP A 644 9.28 -19.90 10.74
C TRP A 644 9.06 -20.21 12.23
N LEU A 645 10.01 -19.86 13.09
CA LEU A 645 9.86 -20.02 14.54
C LEU A 645 8.72 -19.18 15.12
N ALA A 646 8.57 -17.95 14.66
CA ALA A 646 7.46 -17.09 15.05
C ALA A 646 6.12 -17.66 14.54
N ALA A 647 6.08 -18.18 13.31
CA ALA A 647 4.89 -18.82 12.74
C ALA A 647 4.50 -20.12 13.46
N LEU A 648 5.45 -20.91 13.97
CA LEU A 648 5.17 -22.08 14.83
C LEU A 648 4.48 -21.66 16.14
N GLN A 649 4.90 -20.57 16.77
CA GLN A 649 4.21 -20.02 17.96
C GLN A 649 2.81 -19.51 17.62
N ALA A 650 2.68 -18.73 16.54
CA ALA A 650 1.39 -18.22 16.06
C ALA A 650 0.42 -19.36 15.70
N ALA A 651 0.90 -20.43 15.05
CA ALA A 651 0.11 -21.63 14.76
C ALA A 651 -0.33 -22.36 16.02
N ALA A 652 0.51 -22.47 17.06
CA ALA A 652 0.14 -23.04 18.35
C ALA A 652 -0.92 -22.18 19.08
N ALA A 653 -0.80 -20.86 19.03
CA ALA A 653 -1.78 -19.95 19.62
C ALA A 653 -3.13 -20.01 18.89
N MET A 654 -3.12 -20.03 17.55
CA MET A 654 -4.30 -20.24 16.70
C MET A 654 -4.95 -21.62 16.95
N ALA A 655 -4.16 -22.68 17.13
CA ALA A 655 -4.66 -24.00 17.50
C ALA A 655 -5.40 -23.97 18.84
N SER A 656 -4.85 -23.27 19.84
CA SER A 656 -5.48 -23.10 21.15
C SER A 656 -6.79 -22.31 21.06
N ILE A 657 -6.84 -21.25 20.25
CA ILE A 657 -8.07 -20.49 19.95
C ILE A 657 -9.12 -21.37 19.28
N ALA A 658 -8.69 -22.21 18.34
CA ALA A 658 -9.53 -23.14 17.57
C ALA A 658 -9.99 -24.38 18.36
N GLY A 659 -9.38 -24.69 19.49
CA GLY A 659 -9.63 -25.89 20.29
C GLY A 659 -8.91 -27.16 19.83
N ASP A 660 -7.92 -27.06 18.92
CA ASP A 660 -7.11 -28.20 18.46
C ASP A 660 -5.90 -28.43 19.39
N ALA A 661 -6.17 -29.07 20.53
CA ALA A 661 -5.14 -29.37 21.53
C ALA A 661 -3.99 -30.26 20.99
N SER A 662 -4.26 -31.11 19.99
CA SER A 662 -3.26 -31.93 19.31
C SER A 662 -2.29 -31.10 18.47
N ALA A 663 -2.82 -30.19 17.65
CA ALA A 663 -1.99 -29.28 16.85
C ALA A 663 -1.24 -28.27 17.75
N GLU A 664 -1.88 -27.77 18.81
CA GLU A 664 -1.22 -26.90 19.79
C GLU A 664 0.00 -27.59 20.43
N ALA A 665 -0.16 -28.82 20.93
CA ALA A 665 0.92 -29.58 21.55
C ALA A 665 2.07 -29.86 20.56
N TYR A 666 1.73 -30.25 19.32
CA TYR A 666 2.71 -30.49 18.26
C TYR A 666 3.50 -29.22 17.88
N PHE A 667 2.83 -28.10 17.61
CA PHE A 667 3.51 -26.86 17.20
C PHE A 667 4.39 -26.27 18.33
N ARG A 668 3.95 -26.34 19.60
CA ARG A 668 4.78 -25.98 20.77
C ARG A 668 6.05 -26.84 20.86
N LEU A 669 5.92 -28.15 20.63
CA LEU A 669 7.05 -29.08 20.67
C LEU A 669 8.04 -28.81 19.51
N ARG A 670 7.55 -28.65 18.26
CA ARG A 670 8.39 -28.33 17.10
C ARG A 670 9.12 -27.00 17.30
N TYR A 671 8.45 -25.94 17.75
CA TYR A 671 9.08 -24.65 18.09
C TYR A 671 10.22 -24.82 19.11
N THR A 672 9.99 -25.58 20.19
CA THR A 672 10.98 -25.79 21.26
C THR A 672 12.24 -26.51 20.79
N HIS A 673 12.13 -27.39 19.79
CA HIS A 673 13.27 -28.04 19.15
C HIS A 673 13.97 -27.07 18.16
N SER A 674 13.19 -26.54 17.23
CA SER A 674 13.64 -25.68 16.12
C SER A 674 14.35 -24.41 16.60
N ARG A 675 13.91 -23.80 17.73
CA ARG A 675 14.58 -22.62 18.33
C ARG A 675 16.03 -22.89 18.75
N ARG A 676 16.35 -24.14 19.15
CA ARG A 676 17.73 -24.54 19.48
C ARG A 676 18.56 -24.60 18.22
N VAL A 677 18.09 -25.36 17.22
CA VAL A 677 18.72 -25.47 15.89
C VAL A 677 19.03 -24.10 15.30
N TYR A 678 18.07 -23.17 15.30
CA TYR A 678 18.25 -21.82 14.79
C TYR A 678 19.38 -21.06 15.50
N SER A 679 19.43 -21.13 16.84
CA SER A 679 20.52 -20.53 17.62
C SER A 679 21.86 -21.22 17.32
N ASP A 680 21.89 -22.55 17.24
CA ASP A 680 23.12 -23.33 17.12
C ASP A 680 23.71 -23.27 15.70
N ARG A 681 22.88 -23.15 14.65
CA ARG A 681 23.31 -23.02 13.24
C ARG A 681 23.72 -21.59 12.87
N LEU A 682 23.19 -20.55 13.52
CA LEU A 682 23.31 -19.16 13.03
C LEU A 682 23.89 -18.13 14.01
N TRP A 683 23.89 -18.37 15.33
CA TRP A 683 24.37 -17.35 16.28
C TRP A 683 25.89 -17.17 16.22
N ASN A 684 26.33 -16.03 15.70
CA ASN A 684 27.73 -15.63 15.65
C ASN A 684 28.13 -14.96 16.97
N ALA A 685 28.58 -15.76 17.94
CA ALA A 685 28.86 -15.28 19.30
C ALA A 685 29.95 -14.19 19.38
N ASP A 686 30.94 -14.24 18.49
CA ASP A 686 32.03 -13.26 18.40
C ASP A 686 31.56 -11.94 17.74
N GLY A 687 30.77 -12.04 16.68
CA GLY A 687 30.18 -10.88 16.01
C GLY A 687 29.00 -10.25 16.77
N GLY A 688 28.28 -11.03 17.58
CA GLY A 688 27.08 -10.61 18.28
C GLY A 688 25.82 -10.54 17.42
N TYR A 689 25.77 -11.24 16.28
CA TYR A 689 24.66 -11.20 15.33
C TYR A 689 24.29 -12.61 14.81
N PHE A 690 23.19 -12.74 14.07
CA PHE A 690 22.83 -13.97 13.37
C PHE A 690 23.36 -13.95 11.94
N ASN A 691 24.15 -14.96 11.59
CA ASN A 691 24.64 -15.18 10.23
C ASN A 691 23.48 -15.21 9.23
N TYR A 692 23.64 -14.59 8.06
CA TYR A 692 22.66 -14.56 6.97
C TYR A 692 22.11 -15.95 6.65
N ASP A 693 22.97 -16.94 6.44
CA ASP A 693 22.55 -18.35 6.28
C ASP A 693 23.57 -19.37 6.80
N SER A 694 23.09 -20.61 6.99
CA SER A 694 23.85 -21.72 7.56
C SER A 694 24.70 -22.48 6.52
N SER A 695 24.91 -21.94 5.31
CA SER A 695 25.60 -22.67 4.23
C SER A 695 27.13 -22.68 4.33
N GLY A 696 27.71 -21.76 5.12
CA GLY A 696 29.15 -21.47 5.07
C GLY A 696 29.60 -20.85 3.72
N GLY A 697 28.66 -20.39 2.89
CA GLY A 697 28.93 -19.72 1.62
C GLY A 697 29.55 -18.34 1.81
N LYS A 698 30.02 -17.74 0.71
CA LYS A 698 30.80 -16.48 0.70
C LYS A 698 30.07 -15.29 1.37
N ASN A 699 28.74 -15.31 1.42
CA ASN A 699 27.90 -14.30 2.07
C ASN A 699 27.09 -14.85 3.26
N GLY A 700 27.31 -16.09 3.69
CA GLY A 700 26.58 -16.68 4.83
C GLY A 700 26.86 -15.94 6.15
N ASP A 701 28.02 -15.33 6.28
CA ASP A 701 28.46 -14.50 7.42
C ASP A 701 28.06 -13.00 7.31
N SER A 702 27.34 -12.58 6.25
CA SER A 702 26.89 -11.20 6.10
C SER A 702 25.92 -10.79 7.21
N ILE A 703 26.06 -9.55 7.70
CA ILE A 703 25.13 -8.93 8.64
C ILE A 703 23.94 -8.42 7.81
N MET A 704 22.80 -9.09 7.94
CA MET A 704 21.55 -8.70 7.29
C MET A 704 20.77 -7.73 8.17
N ALA A 705 20.21 -6.66 7.59
CA ALA A 705 19.41 -5.70 8.35
C ALA A 705 18.17 -6.35 8.99
N ASP A 706 17.41 -7.11 8.21
CA ASP A 706 16.14 -7.74 8.63
C ASP A 706 16.33 -9.12 9.33
N GLN A 707 17.52 -9.39 9.88
CA GLN A 707 17.88 -10.71 10.45
C GLN A 707 16.99 -11.16 11.64
N LEU A 708 16.23 -10.23 12.25
CA LEU A 708 15.31 -10.50 13.36
C LEU A 708 13.83 -10.32 12.99
N ALA A 709 13.46 -10.29 11.70
CA ALA A 709 12.08 -10.05 11.25
C ALA A 709 11.02 -10.88 12.02
N GLY A 710 11.27 -12.16 12.23
CA GLY A 710 10.38 -13.03 13.01
C GLY A 710 10.36 -12.76 14.51
N ASN A 711 11.47 -12.32 15.11
CA ASN A 711 11.49 -11.92 16.53
C ASN A 711 10.66 -10.64 16.73
N TRP A 712 10.87 -9.64 15.87
CA TRP A 712 10.09 -8.41 15.83
C TRP A 712 8.59 -8.67 15.73
N TYR A 713 8.18 -9.53 14.79
CA TYR A 713 6.77 -9.86 14.60
C TYR A 713 6.20 -10.67 15.76
N ALA A 714 6.94 -11.63 16.32
CA ALA A 714 6.49 -12.39 17.49
C ALA A 714 6.15 -11.46 18.66
N VAL A 715 7.07 -10.54 19.00
CA VAL A 715 6.84 -9.54 20.07
C VAL A 715 5.71 -8.58 19.71
N ALA A 716 5.60 -8.13 18.44
CA ALA A 716 4.50 -7.28 17.98
C ALA A 716 3.12 -7.94 18.11
N CYS A 717 3.06 -9.28 18.10
CA CYS A 717 1.83 -10.06 18.29
C CYS A 717 1.61 -10.53 19.74
N GLY A 718 2.48 -10.17 20.68
CA GLY A 718 2.42 -10.66 22.07
C GLY A 718 2.76 -12.15 22.25
N LEU A 719 3.55 -12.72 21.34
CA LEU A 719 4.17 -14.05 21.49
C LEU A 719 5.50 -13.96 22.23
N GLU A 720 6.09 -15.10 22.62
CA GLU A 720 7.43 -15.09 23.22
C GLU A 720 8.50 -14.68 22.18
N PRO A 721 9.55 -13.94 22.59
CA PRO A 721 10.70 -13.69 21.72
C PRO A 721 11.27 -14.99 21.14
N VAL A 722 11.57 -14.96 19.84
CA VAL A 722 12.20 -16.07 19.10
C VAL A 722 13.64 -16.28 19.57
N VAL A 723 14.31 -15.19 19.94
CA VAL A 723 15.69 -15.19 20.47
C VAL A 723 15.74 -14.53 21.83
N ASP A 724 16.77 -14.85 22.60
CA ASP A 724 16.94 -14.33 23.96
C ASP A 724 17.36 -12.84 23.90
N GLY A 725 16.81 -11.98 24.78
CA GLY A 725 16.92 -10.51 24.65
C GLY A 725 18.36 -9.95 24.58
N ASP A 726 19.36 -10.62 25.17
CA ASP A 726 20.77 -10.26 24.95
C ASP A 726 21.19 -10.44 23.49
N LYS A 727 20.83 -11.56 22.87
CA LYS A 727 21.07 -11.82 21.44
C LYS A 727 20.30 -10.84 20.57
N ALA A 728 19.07 -10.48 20.94
CA ALA A 728 18.27 -9.49 20.22
C ALA A 728 18.94 -8.12 20.21
N ARG A 729 19.26 -7.56 21.38
CA ARG A 729 19.94 -6.26 21.49
C ARG A 729 21.31 -6.24 20.83
N ARG A 730 22.10 -7.30 20.99
CA ARG A 730 23.43 -7.40 20.34
C ARG A 730 23.31 -7.45 18.82
N ALA A 731 22.36 -8.20 18.28
CA ALA A 731 22.13 -8.29 16.84
C ALA A 731 21.62 -6.96 16.25
N LEU A 732 20.68 -6.28 16.94
CA LEU A 732 20.19 -4.96 16.52
C LEU A 732 21.27 -3.88 16.65
N ALA A 733 22.09 -3.91 17.70
CA ALA A 733 23.26 -3.04 17.83
C ALA A 733 24.28 -3.29 16.71
N ALA A 734 24.54 -4.55 16.35
CA ALA A 734 25.38 -4.90 15.21
C ALA A 734 24.78 -4.36 13.89
N VAL A 735 23.48 -4.47 13.66
CA VAL A 735 22.80 -3.86 12.50
C VAL A 735 22.93 -2.34 12.51
N PHE A 736 22.79 -1.67 13.65
CA PHE A 736 23.00 -0.22 13.74
C PHE A 736 24.45 0.18 13.44
N GLU A 737 25.43 -0.41 14.14
CA GLU A 737 26.85 -0.10 13.96
C GLU A 737 27.36 -0.39 12.55
N ASN A 738 26.82 -1.42 11.89
CA ASN A 738 27.31 -1.91 10.61
C ASN A 738 26.45 -1.46 9.43
N ASN A 739 25.15 -1.76 9.43
CA ASN A 739 24.27 -1.51 8.28
C ASN A 739 23.76 -0.06 8.21
N VAL A 740 23.65 0.62 9.35
CA VAL A 740 23.24 2.04 9.43
C VAL A 740 24.45 2.96 9.47
N MET A 741 25.25 2.92 10.55
CA MET A 741 26.25 3.96 10.83
C MET A 741 27.45 3.97 9.88
N LYS A 742 27.83 2.84 9.27
CA LYS A 742 28.86 2.81 8.22
C LYS A 742 28.31 3.22 6.84
N THR A 743 26.99 3.26 6.67
CA THR A 743 26.31 3.66 5.43
C THR A 743 25.97 5.15 5.50
N LYS A 744 26.84 6.00 4.96
CA LYS A 744 26.73 7.49 5.00
C LYS A 744 26.50 8.08 6.41
N GLY A 745 26.98 7.43 7.47
CA GLY A 745 26.76 7.92 8.85
C GLY A 745 25.33 7.75 9.34
N GLY A 746 24.56 6.82 8.78
CA GLY A 746 23.15 6.58 9.09
C GLY A 746 22.16 7.46 8.31
N GLY A 747 22.61 8.54 7.66
CA GLY A 747 21.78 9.52 6.96
C GLY A 747 21.03 9.05 5.70
N VAL A 748 21.00 7.73 5.44
CA VAL A 748 20.25 7.10 4.33
C VAL A 748 19.44 5.86 4.76
N GLY A 749 19.49 5.44 6.03
CA GLY A 749 18.82 4.24 6.54
C GLY A 749 19.71 2.98 6.60
N ALA A 750 19.12 1.80 6.78
CA ALA A 750 19.84 0.54 6.95
C ALA A 750 20.06 -0.18 5.60
N VAL A 751 21.32 -0.39 5.19
CA VAL A 751 21.62 -1.17 3.98
C VAL A 751 21.37 -2.66 4.23
N ASN A 752 20.74 -3.37 3.30
CA ASN A 752 20.24 -4.72 3.51
C ASN A 752 21.33 -5.73 3.91
N GLY A 753 22.53 -5.64 3.33
CA GLY A 753 23.66 -6.51 3.65
C GLY A 753 24.97 -5.75 3.87
N MET A 754 25.67 -6.09 4.96
CA MET A 754 26.98 -5.53 5.31
C MET A 754 27.95 -6.69 5.63
N ARG A 755 29.15 -6.66 5.08
CA ARG A 755 30.19 -7.66 5.37
C ARG A 755 30.77 -7.41 6.77
N PRO A 756 31.01 -8.44 7.60
CA PRO A 756 31.68 -8.25 8.88
C PRO A 756 33.14 -7.82 8.65
N ALA A 757 33.71 -7.10 9.62
CA ALA A 757 35.08 -6.59 9.52
C ALA A 757 36.13 -7.71 9.32
N ALA A 758 35.91 -8.88 9.94
CA ALA A 758 36.75 -10.06 9.78
C ALA A 758 36.78 -10.61 8.33
N ALA A 759 35.74 -10.33 7.53
CA ALA A 759 35.64 -10.72 6.13
C ALA A 759 35.82 -9.55 5.15
N GLY A 760 36.52 -8.49 5.59
CA GLY A 760 36.91 -7.33 4.79
C GLY A 760 36.09 -6.06 5.03
N GLY A 761 34.91 -6.17 5.64
CA GLY A 761 33.99 -5.04 5.82
C GLY A 761 33.37 -4.49 4.53
N GLY A 762 32.52 -3.47 4.68
CA GLY A 762 31.86 -2.80 3.56
C GLY A 762 30.56 -3.47 3.09
N VAL A 763 29.78 -2.75 2.29
CA VAL A 763 28.45 -3.19 1.80
C VAL A 763 28.56 -4.53 1.07
N ASP A 764 27.61 -5.45 1.33
CA ASP A 764 27.55 -6.72 0.60
C ASP A 764 27.13 -6.48 -0.85
N ALA A 765 28.03 -6.81 -1.78
CA ALA A 765 27.82 -6.66 -3.22
C ALA A 765 27.50 -8.00 -3.94
N THR A 766 27.04 -9.03 -3.22
CA THR A 766 26.65 -10.32 -3.83
C THR A 766 25.31 -10.30 -4.56
N SER A 767 24.43 -9.34 -4.27
CA SER A 767 23.20 -9.06 -5.02
C SER A 767 23.10 -7.56 -5.34
N THR A 768 22.16 -7.17 -6.21
CA THR A 768 21.69 -5.77 -6.28
C THR A 768 20.99 -5.38 -4.98
N GLN A 769 20.13 -6.25 -4.44
CA GLN A 769 19.30 -5.96 -3.26
C GLN A 769 20.12 -5.85 -1.97
N SER A 770 21.25 -6.57 -1.86
CA SER A 770 22.14 -6.47 -0.70
C SER A 770 22.83 -5.10 -0.59
N LYS A 771 22.96 -4.37 -1.72
CA LYS A 771 23.50 -3.00 -1.82
C LYS A 771 22.45 -1.90 -1.57
N GLU A 772 21.17 -2.25 -1.46
CA GLU A 772 20.06 -1.32 -1.31
C GLU A 772 19.76 -1.06 0.17
N VAL A 773 19.30 0.16 0.49
CA VAL A 773 18.46 0.43 1.67
C VAL A 773 17.01 0.28 1.24
N TRP A 774 16.21 -0.47 2.01
CA TRP A 774 14.76 -0.52 1.84
C TRP A 774 14.08 0.30 2.97
N PRO A 775 13.32 1.36 2.67
CA PRO A 775 12.65 2.18 3.69
C PRO A 775 11.74 1.38 4.63
N GLY A 776 10.91 0.48 4.07
CA GLY A 776 10.00 -0.35 4.86
C GLY A 776 10.72 -1.30 5.82
N VAL A 777 11.84 -1.87 5.40
CA VAL A 777 12.69 -2.72 6.26
C VAL A 777 13.40 -1.86 7.32
N THR A 778 13.87 -0.66 6.97
CA THR A 778 14.52 0.24 7.94
C THR A 778 13.54 0.66 9.05
N TYR A 779 12.26 0.90 8.73
CA TYR A 779 11.23 1.13 9.75
C TYR A 779 10.90 -0.12 10.57
N ALA A 780 10.89 -1.32 9.97
CA ALA A 780 10.71 -2.57 10.72
C ALA A 780 11.88 -2.87 11.68
N VAL A 781 13.13 -2.62 11.26
CA VAL A 781 14.32 -2.69 12.12
C VAL A 781 14.24 -1.67 13.26
N ALA A 782 13.79 -0.44 12.99
CA ALA A 782 13.55 0.55 14.04
C ALA A 782 12.40 0.13 14.99
N ALA A 783 11.33 -0.50 14.48
CA ALA A 783 10.27 -1.06 15.32
C ALA A 783 10.76 -2.24 16.19
N ALA A 784 11.68 -3.06 15.67
CA ALA A 784 12.36 -4.11 16.44
C ALA A 784 13.25 -3.51 17.55
N MET A 785 13.94 -2.40 17.29
CA MET A 785 14.72 -1.67 18.30
C MET A 785 13.81 -1.03 19.36
N LEU A 786 12.65 -0.47 19.00
CA LEU A 786 11.67 0.08 19.96
C LEU A 786 11.07 -0.96 20.91
N GLN A 787 11.16 -2.25 20.59
CA GLN A 787 10.73 -3.35 21.46
C GLN A 787 11.79 -3.74 22.52
N GLU A 788 13.03 -3.27 22.38
CA GLU A 788 14.15 -3.66 23.25
C GLU A 788 14.57 -2.52 24.20
N GLU A 789 14.79 -2.87 25.47
CA GLU A 789 15.12 -1.91 26.52
C GLU A 789 16.42 -1.15 26.19
N GLY A 790 16.32 0.19 26.18
CA GLY A 790 17.46 1.09 25.97
C GLY A 790 17.83 1.37 24.50
N MET A 791 17.07 0.89 23.51
CA MET A 791 17.39 1.07 22.08
C MET A 791 16.57 2.15 21.35
N GLU A 792 15.83 3.00 22.08
CA GLU A 792 14.96 4.04 21.51
C GLU A 792 15.71 5.08 20.65
N GLU A 793 16.83 5.63 21.13
CA GLU A 793 17.66 6.56 20.36
C GLU A 793 18.21 5.89 19.09
N THR A 794 18.62 4.63 19.20
CA THR A 794 19.10 3.79 18.08
C THR A 794 18.01 3.57 17.02
N ALA A 795 16.76 3.35 17.46
CA ALA A 795 15.60 3.18 16.58
C ALA A 795 15.29 4.46 15.80
N PHE A 796 15.17 5.60 16.50
CA PHE A 796 14.89 6.87 15.84
C PHE A 796 16.06 7.34 14.96
N ALA A 797 17.32 7.10 15.34
CA ALA A 797 18.47 7.36 14.48
C ALA A 797 18.44 6.52 13.18
N THR A 798 18.09 5.23 13.29
CA THR A 798 17.93 4.31 12.16
C THR A 798 16.83 4.78 11.20
N ALA A 799 15.64 5.09 11.73
CA ALA A 799 14.50 5.53 10.93
C ALA A 799 14.67 6.95 10.35
N LYS A 800 15.36 7.85 11.05
CA LYS A 800 15.66 9.21 10.57
C LYS A 800 16.46 9.20 9.26
N GLY A 801 17.28 8.18 9.03
CA GLY A 801 17.95 7.99 7.73
C GLY A 801 17.00 7.93 6.53
N ILE A 802 15.75 7.50 6.73
CA ILE A 802 14.70 7.49 5.69
C ILE A 802 14.03 8.85 5.54
N TYR A 803 13.93 9.64 6.60
CA TYR A 803 13.52 11.05 6.50
C TYR A 803 14.59 11.88 5.77
N ASP A 804 15.85 11.77 6.18
CA ASP A 804 16.97 12.52 5.61
C ASP A 804 17.24 12.12 4.15
N GLY A 805 17.35 10.82 3.87
CA GLY A 805 17.61 10.27 2.53
C GLY A 805 16.39 10.26 1.59
N GLY A 806 15.17 10.27 2.14
CA GLY A 806 13.91 10.20 1.41
C GLY A 806 13.16 11.53 1.36
N TRP A 807 12.50 11.87 2.46
CA TRP A 807 11.57 13.02 2.57
C TRP A 807 12.26 14.38 2.39
N GLY A 808 13.48 14.54 2.88
CA GLY A 808 14.34 15.70 2.66
C GLY A 808 15.07 15.72 1.31
N ASN A 809 15.04 14.62 0.55
CA ASN A 809 15.85 14.41 -0.65
C ASN A 809 15.04 14.14 -1.94
N GLY A 810 13.75 14.50 -1.95
CA GLY A 810 12.91 14.54 -3.15
C GLY A 810 11.93 13.36 -3.32
N TYR A 811 11.90 12.42 -2.37
CA TYR A 811 11.01 11.25 -2.43
C TYR A 811 9.68 11.42 -1.66
N ALA A 812 9.45 12.57 -1.03
CA ALA A 812 8.18 12.90 -0.36
C ALA A 812 6.95 12.67 -1.24
N PHE A 813 5.95 11.96 -0.71
CA PHE A 813 4.74 11.51 -1.43
C PHE A 813 5.01 10.70 -2.72
N GLN A 814 6.19 10.06 -2.81
CA GLN A 814 6.54 9.09 -3.85
C GLN A 814 7.54 8.03 -3.35
N THR A 815 7.59 7.78 -2.04
CA THR A 815 8.60 6.95 -1.37
C THR A 815 8.81 5.61 -2.09
N PRO A 816 10.05 5.26 -2.48
CA PRO A 816 10.33 4.05 -3.22
C PRO A 816 10.49 2.81 -2.33
N GLU A 817 10.54 1.63 -2.95
CA GLU A 817 10.97 0.38 -2.29
C GLU A 817 12.42 0.47 -1.83
N ALA A 818 13.29 1.10 -2.63
CA ALA A 818 14.72 1.08 -2.37
C ALA A 818 15.49 2.27 -2.92
N TRP A 819 16.65 2.54 -2.33
CA TRP A 819 17.72 3.33 -2.92
C TRP A 819 19.11 2.77 -2.57
N THR A 820 20.13 3.13 -3.36
CA THR A 820 21.55 2.85 -3.06
C THR A 820 22.19 3.98 -2.24
N GLU A 821 23.44 3.85 -1.79
CA GLU A 821 24.12 4.90 -1.01
C GLU A 821 24.35 6.22 -1.79
N GLU A 822 24.31 6.16 -3.13
CA GLU A 822 24.33 7.33 -4.02
C GLU A 822 22.95 8.01 -4.14
N GLY A 823 21.89 7.38 -3.61
CA GLY A 823 20.52 7.88 -3.59
C GLY A 823 19.74 7.70 -4.90
N GLY A 824 20.16 6.76 -5.76
CA GLY A 824 19.39 6.32 -6.93
C GLY A 824 18.35 5.27 -6.53
N TYR A 825 17.11 5.40 -7.01
CA TYR A 825 15.95 4.62 -6.54
C TYR A 825 15.67 3.34 -7.34
N ARG A 826 14.82 2.47 -6.77
CA ARG A 826 14.07 1.41 -7.47
C ARG A 826 12.60 1.43 -7.00
N ALA A 827 11.64 1.34 -7.93
CA ALA A 827 10.19 1.31 -7.67
C ALA A 827 9.67 2.49 -6.83
N LEU A 828 9.43 3.65 -7.46
CA LEU A 828 8.71 4.78 -6.83
C LEU A 828 7.28 4.41 -6.42
N HIS A 829 6.70 5.21 -5.50
CA HIS A 829 5.35 5.02 -4.97
C HIS A 829 5.11 3.56 -4.53
N TYR A 830 5.73 3.15 -3.43
CA TYR A 830 5.75 1.76 -2.97
C TYR A 830 4.95 1.52 -1.68
N MET A 831 4.52 0.27 -1.47
CA MET A 831 3.70 -0.15 -0.33
C MET A 831 4.51 -0.30 0.98
N ARG A 832 5.70 -0.91 0.93
CA ARG A 832 6.52 -1.25 2.12
C ARG A 832 6.80 -0.08 3.09
N PRO A 833 7.03 1.19 2.65
CA PRO A 833 7.24 2.34 3.53
C PRO A 833 6.14 2.61 4.58
N LEU A 834 4.91 2.10 4.40
CA LEU A 834 3.85 2.15 5.41
C LEU A 834 4.26 1.51 6.76
N ALA A 835 5.32 0.70 6.77
CA ALA A 835 5.93 0.12 7.98
C ALA A 835 6.40 1.13 9.03
N VAL A 836 6.44 2.44 8.75
CA VAL A 836 6.58 3.47 9.81
C VAL A 836 5.48 3.34 10.89
N TRP A 837 4.32 2.77 10.54
CA TRP A 837 3.26 2.42 11.50
C TRP A 837 3.61 1.24 12.43
N ALA A 838 4.58 0.39 12.08
CA ALA A 838 5.10 -0.61 13.00
C ALA A 838 5.91 0.02 14.14
N MET A 839 6.57 1.17 13.90
CA MET A 839 7.19 1.95 14.98
C MET A 839 6.12 2.52 15.91
N GLN A 840 5.01 3.03 15.37
CA GLN A 840 3.91 3.56 16.18
C GLN A 840 3.21 2.45 17.00
N TRP A 841 3.13 1.23 16.46
CA TRP A 841 2.69 0.03 17.17
C TRP A 841 3.65 -0.38 18.31
N ALA A 842 4.95 -0.19 18.16
CA ALA A 842 5.92 -0.43 19.23
C ALA A 842 5.87 0.65 20.32
N ILE A 843 5.68 1.92 19.93
CA ILE A 843 5.55 3.09 20.84
C ILE A 843 4.21 3.09 21.58
N SER A 844 3.15 2.61 20.95
CA SER A 844 1.78 2.60 21.49
C SER A 844 1.08 1.28 21.14
N PRO A 845 1.48 0.16 21.77
CA PRO A 845 0.93 -1.15 21.46
C PRO A 845 -0.56 -1.22 21.80
N PRO A 846 -1.39 -1.83 20.93
CA PRO A 846 -2.81 -2.02 21.20
C PRO A 846 -3.03 -3.06 22.31
N VAL A 847 -4.27 -3.13 22.81
CA VAL A 847 -4.69 -4.22 23.69
C VAL A 847 -4.73 -5.52 22.89
N LEU A 848 -3.95 -6.53 23.31
CA LEU A 848 -3.89 -7.83 22.65
C LEU A 848 -4.73 -8.88 23.41
N HIS A 849 -5.62 -9.56 22.69
CA HIS A 849 -6.65 -10.45 23.21
C HIS A 849 -6.19 -11.93 23.29
N SER A 850 -5.04 -12.18 23.91
CA SER A 850 -4.36 -13.51 23.96
C SER A 850 -5.16 -14.66 24.63
N HIS A 851 -6.24 -14.35 25.35
CA HIS A 851 -7.06 -15.33 26.07
C HIS A 851 -8.36 -15.75 25.34
N ILE A 852 -8.56 -15.34 24.08
CA ILE A 852 -9.71 -15.76 23.28
C ILE A 852 -9.74 -17.28 23.08
N ARG A 853 -10.94 -17.87 23.12
CA ARG A 853 -11.22 -19.27 22.76
C ARG A 853 -12.56 -19.34 22.04
N LEU A 854 -12.71 -20.26 21.08
CA LEU A 854 -14.02 -20.54 20.50
C LEU A 854 -14.99 -21.12 21.55
N PRO A 855 -16.30 -20.86 21.42
CA PRO A 855 -17.31 -21.60 22.18
C PRO A 855 -17.22 -23.10 21.85
N VAL A 856 -17.00 -23.93 22.87
CA VAL A 856 -16.96 -25.39 22.71
C VAL A 856 -18.35 -25.87 22.31
N THR A 857 -18.49 -26.43 21.11
CA THR A 857 -19.70 -27.15 20.71
C THR A 857 -19.74 -28.50 21.41
N GLU A 858 -20.87 -28.86 22.03
CA GLU A 858 -21.03 -30.05 22.89
C GLU A 858 -20.90 -31.41 22.16
N THR A 859 -20.40 -31.44 20.93
CA THR A 859 -20.36 -32.60 20.04
C THR A 859 -18.94 -32.92 19.54
N LYS A 860 -18.03 -33.19 20.47
CA LYS A 860 -16.96 -34.19 20.31
C LYS A 860 -16.58 -34.73 21.68
N VAL A 861 -16.41 -36.05 21.78
CA VAL A 861 -15.93 -36.70 23.00
C VAL A 861 -14.49 -36.28 23.22
N GLU A 862 -14.13 -35.85 24.44
CA GLU A 862 -12.73 -35.59 24.79
C GLU A 862 -11.90 -36.87 24.62
N GLU A 863 -11.03 -36.91 23.60
CA GLU A 863 -9.84 -37.76 23.65
C GLU A 863 -8.93 -37.19 24.73
N ARG A 864 -9.14 -37.68 25.96
CA ARG A 864 -8.51 -37.16 27.17
C ARG A 864 -7.08 -37.70 27.30
N TRP A 865 -6.19 -37.15 26.47
CA TRP A 865 -4.75 -37.39 26.49
C TRP A 865 -4.20 -37.31 27.91
N ARG A 866 -3.34 -38.25 28.30
CA ARG A 866 -2.84 -38.40 29.67
C ARG A 866 -1.62 -37.52 29.94
N SER A 867 -0.90 -37.13 28.89
CA SER A 867 0.13 -36.10 28.95
C SER A 867 0.12 -35.22 27.67
N PRO A 868 0.75 -34.04 27.71
CA PRO A 868 0.97 -33.23 26.50
C PRO A 868 1.83 -33.94 25.45
N GLU A 869 2.61 -34.95 25.82
CA GLU A 869 3.46 -35.71 24.90
C GLU A 869 2.61 -36.67 24.06
N GLU A 870 1.63 -37.35 24.66
CA GLU A 870 0.64 -38.16 23.93
C GLU A 870 -0.11 -37.28 22.90
N ALA A 871 -0.54 -36.08 23.32
CA ALA A 871 -1.22 -35.13 22.43
C ALA A 871 -0.32 -34.61 21.29
N ALA A 872 0.97 -34.38 21.56
CA ALA A 872 1.93 -33.92 20.55
C ALA A 872 2.26 -35.01 19.51
N VAL A 873 2.35 -36.28 19.93
CA VAL A 873 2.51 -37.44 19.02
C VAL A 873 1.28 -37.59 18.13
N ALA A 874 0.07 -37.55 18.71
CA ALA A 874 -1.17 -37.58 17.92
C ALA A 874 -1.28 -36.39 16.95
N GLY A 875 -0.84 -35.20 17.37
CA GLY A 875 -0.74 -34.02 16.51
C GLY A 875 0.25 -34.21 15.36
N GLN A 876 1.42 -34.80 15.62
CA GLN A 876 2.43 -35.11 14.60
C GLN A 876 1.89 -36.08 13.54
N GLU A 877 1.26 -37.20 13.94
CA GLU A 877 0.74 -38.19 12.98
C GLU A 877 -0.32 -37.59 12.04
N LYS A 878 -1.23 -36.77 12.59
CA LYS A 878 -2.26 -36.04 11.81
C LYS A 878 -1.60 -35.02 10.88
N PHE A 879 -0.68 -34.21 11.38
CA PHE A 879 0.03 -33.17 10.61
C PHE A 879 0.86 -33.75 9.47
N GLU A 880 1.70 -34.76 9.74
CA GLU A 880 2.52 -35.40 8.71
C GLU A 880 1.66 -36.05 7.60
N LYS A 881 0.47 -36.60 7.93
CA LYS A 881 -0.42 -37.17 6.91
C LYS A 881 -0.93 -36.08 5.96
N VAL A 882 -1.30 -34.89 6.47
CA VAL A 882 -1.68 -33.73 5.63
C VAL A 882 -0.47 -33.18 4.87
N ALA A 883 0.69 -33.04 5.51
CA ALA A 883 1.91 -32.58 4.86
C ALA A 883 2.32 -33.49 3.68
N ARG A 884 2.27 -34.82 3.87
CA ARG A 884 2.50 -35.82 2.80
C ARG A 884 1.54 -35.67 1.60
N MET A 885 0.31 -35.20 1.82
CA MET A 885 -0.67 -34.92 0.76
C MET A 885 -0.41 -33.60 0.01
N LEU A 886 0.43 -32.71 0.55
CA LEU A 886 0.75 -31.38 0.01
C LEU A 886 2.14 -31.26 -0.64
N ARG A 887 2.97 -32.31 -0.57
CA ARG A 887 4.33 -32.30 -1.14
C ARG A 887 4.32 -32.10 -2.65
N LEU A 888 5.12 -31.15 -3.14
CA LEU A 888 5.39 -30.98 -4.56
C LEU A 888 6.05 -32.24 -5.15
N PRO A 889 5.81 -32.56 -6.44
CA PRO A 889 6.61 -33.56 -7.15
C PRO A 889 8.10 -33.17 -7.13
N GLU A 890 8.99 -34.16 -7.00
CA GLU A 890 10.43 -33.91 -7.02
C GLU A 890 10.87 -33.15 -8.29
N GLU A 891 11.65 -32.06 -8.11
CA GLU A 891 12.33 -31.40 -9.22
C GLU A 891 13.32 -32.41 -9.86
N LYS A 892 12.90 -33.06 -10.95
CA LYS A 892 13.82 -33.82 -11.80
C LYS A 892 14.92 -32.89 -12.28
N GLN A 893 16.08 -32.97 -11.61
CA GLN A 893 17.28 -32.24 -12.01
C GLN A 893 17.73 -32.71 -13.40
N HIS A 894 17.22 -32.06 -14.43
CA HIS A 894 17.90 -31.99 -15.71
C HIS A 894 19.25 -31.32 -15.46
N LYS A 895 20.30 -32.14 -15.29
CA LYS A 895 21.70 -31.71 -15.27
C LYS A 895 22.00 -31.06 -16.61
N GLY A 896 21.73 -29.77 -16.67
CA GLY A 896 21.63 -29.03 -17.92
C GLY A 896 22.95 -29.04 -18.64
N ILE A 897 22.99 -29.69 -19.81
CA ILE A 897 24.14 -29.66 -20.73
C ILE A 897 24.53 -28.20 -21.01
N VAL A 898 23.56 -27.28 -21.03
CA VAL A 898 23.77 -25.82 -21.13
C VAL A 898 24.65 -25.25 -20.01
N ARG A 899 24.52 -25.69 -18.75
CA ARG A 899 25.38 -25.20 -17.65
C ARG A 899 26.79 -25.76 -17.76
N ALA A 900 26.92 -27.06 -18.06
CA ALA A 900 28.22 -27.66 -18.36
C ALA A 900 28.93 -26.99 -19.55
N VAL A 901 28.19 -26.65 -20.62
CA VAL A 901 28.71 -25.90 -21.78
C VAL A 901 29.05 -24.46 -21.41
N PHE A 902 28.25 -23.77 -20.59
CA PHE A 902 28.57 -22.42 -20.10
C PHE A 902 29.85 -22.41 -19.27
N ASP A 903 30.01 -23.35 -18.34
CA ASP A 903 31.21 -23.48 -17.50
C ASP A 903 32.43 -23.91 -18.34
N LEU A 904 32.26 -24.76 -19.35
CA LEU A 904 33.31 -25.12 -20.32
C LEU A 904 33.77 -23.93 -21.16
N VAL A 905 32.81 -23.15 -21.70
CA VAL A 905 33.09 -21.92 -22.46
C VAL A 905 33.75 -20.87 -21.57
N ARG A 906 33.33 -20.75 -20.31
CA ARG A 906 33.99 -19.86 -19.33
C ARG A 906 35.43 -20.29 -19.05
N GLY A 907 35.69 -21.60 -18.89
CA GLY A 907 37.04 -22.14 -18.76
C GLY A 907 37.93 -21.87 -19.98
N LEU A 908 37.38 -21.99 -21.19
CA LEU A 908 38.10 -21.71 -22.44
C LEU A 908 38.43 -20.22 -22.61
N ILE A 909 37.53 -19.31 -22.21
CA ILE A 909 37.75 -17.86 -22.33
C ILE A 909 38.81 -17.35 -21.34
N PHE A 910 38.85 -17.88 -20.11
CA PHE A 910 39.80 -17.45 -19.08
C PHE A 910 41.13 -18.23 -19.04
N SER A 911 41.44 -19.01 -20.10
CA SER A 911 42.72 -19.74 -20.22
C SER A 911 43.77 -19.02 -21.07
N CYS A 912 43.53 -17.76 -21.48
CA CYS A 912 44.47 -16.93 -22.25
C CYS A 912 44.44 -15.45 -21.80
N SER A 913 44.85 -15.20 -20.54
CA SER A 913 45.20 -13.87 -20.00
C SER A 913 46.17 -14.04 -18.84
#